data_AF-A0A8T4F371-F1
#
_entry.id   AF-A0A8T4F371-F1
#
_cell.length_a   1.000
_cell.length_b   1.000
_cell.length_c   1.000
_cell.angle_alpha   90.00
_cell.angle_beta   90.00
_cell.angle_gamma   90.00
#
_symmetry.space_group_name_H-M   'P 1'
#
loop_
_entity.id
_entity.type
_entity.pdbx_description
1 polymer ?
#
loop_
_entity_poly.entity_id
_entity_poly.type
_entity_poly.pdbx_seq_one_letter_code
_entity_poly.pdbx_strand_id
1 'polypeptide(L)'
;MRHVVMAASVALSVVLGAGVANAAPVGGGEGDPPPDDCVASTTGQVTVTPAGVTVGQSVTVHWSVDQLPGCTVWKRIDGLGFGGGNLAASGSRTVVLNNEGTADWTLTVSGSLGNTYTLDSATAHIAPQAGPPQVSSGAALTIVSSEAPEHQRAPGMWEDVPGLSTAVSAQAGSTLAATLSVQVFTEQTVWFRVLVDGAASAPTDVVYKFDGAEYDGTRSFTFGKEGLSAGRHIVKVQWLANAGSLTTIDKRTLSVNVDSGGAGASRLYHAATESGWLSKNTGTWESIPDLTRSLVTSDTRDLEITFSGLTDVGTGGFFARAVVDGQPSEDVLFAGAGVPAGALSYDFVRKALGAGTHTVAIQWFANNGVVKLADRAMTIFATPASAADGGMTASVYQGGPDAITDGPFTALSNIGGTFTTYSGGTNVEATVGLQLYATDHTLLRVLLDGRPMDSSSVDLSAGIGQYRAQSYTFAAKNVPPGTHTVVVQIQALQSTTYVSDRTLAVTFTKRPGSDFAQPYYGMSPQTGSAPPVFVVCFDTGRPDQVAPPSLDSLRAFHEGADGGRNVKGWFQENSAGQFTFSTPTYVGCADGNWLPAPAGRTGTWYWDIGTQAMMVKDALSAADPWIDFPSLDRDGNHYLSRDEAVIEVVHPQFTPQGEFRTVTAAVDGENLAVPVVDVYLNGRTDDFARMLNVAAVVHAAAHVVLGAADLYSAAQATRAFRWSVMDDINGSPHIDAFHKLKNGFVTPGVVETNKWTTSTITLKAVETSHEVTIIYDPARGNKEYFILENRWSGSGAAENYDWLNAPGAVLVWHIVEDLALQDQFPPPGGENIPSGAWGPKGVRLVSVLKMKGRAFSLKWADGSSAGLMVTLKSDPQEAAQVEIATL
;
A
#
# COMPACT_ATOMS: atom_id res chain seq x y z
N MET A 1 -34.86 -39.25 24.24
CA MET A 1 -35.40 -40.32 23.40
C MET A 1 -35.24 -39.91 21.95
N ARG A 2 -34.69 -40.83 21.15
CA ARG A 2 -34.23 -40.63 19.77
C ARG A 2 -35.42 -40.38 18.84
N HIS A 3 -35.33 -39.37 17.98
CA HIS A 3 -35.77 -39.50 16.58
C HIS A 3 -34.83 -38.70 15.67
N VAL A 4 -34.05 -39.47 14.92
CA VAL A 4 -33.22 -39.08 13.79
C VAL A 4 -34.17 -38.91 12.60
N VAL A 5 -34.17 -37.73 11.97
CA VAL A 5 -34.76 -37.53 10.65
C VAL A 5 -33.60 -37.35 9.68
N MET A 6 -33.21 -38.45 9.02
CA MET A 6 -32.39 -38.40 7.80
C MET A 6 -33.32 -38.05 6.65
N ALA A 7 -33.13 -36.87 6.05
CA ALA A 7 -33.63 -36.58 4.72
C ALA A 7 -32.65 -37.20 3.71
N ALA A 8 -33.04 -38.35 3.15
CA ALA A 8 -32.37 -38.94 2.01
C ALA A 8 -32.79 -38.19 0.74
N SER A 9 -31.90 -37.36 0.20
CA SER A 9 -32.01 -36.87 -1.17
C SER A 9 -31.67 -38.01 -2.11
N VAL A 10 -32.69 -38.65 -2.67
CA VAL A 10 -32.57 -39.56 -3.81
C VAL A 10 -32.20 -38.72 -5.03
N ALA A 11 -30.92 -38.72 -5.40
CA ALA A 11 -30.49 -38.24 -6.71
C ALA A 11 -30.99 -39.24 -7.75
N LEU A 12 -32.01 -38.83 -8.50
CA LEU A 12 -32.52 -39.54 -9.66
C LEU A 12 -31.49 -39.40 -10.79
N SER A 13 -30.57 -40.36 -10.91
CA SER A 13 -29.70 -40.48 -12.08
C SER A 13 -30.56 -40.87 -13.28
N VAL A 14 -30.94 -39.88 -14.08
CA VAL A 14 -31.51 -40.10 -15.42
C VAL A 14 -30.36 -40.56 -16.30
N VAL A 15 -30.29 -41.87 -16.57
CA VAL A 15 -29.47 -42.42 -17.65
C VAL A 15 -30.19 -42.09 -18.96
N LEU A 16 -29.85 -40.94 -19.55
CA LEU A 16 -30.12 -40.70 -20.96
C LEU A 16 -29.14 -41.57 -21.76
N GLY A 17 -29.63 -42.72 -22.23
CA GLY A 17 -28.93 -43.52 -23.23
C GLY A 17 -28.87 -42.73 -24.54
N ALA A 18 -27.81 -41.95 -24.74
CA ALA A 18 -27.44 -41.47 -26.06
C ALA A 18 -27.01 -42.70 -26.88
N GLY A 19 -27.71 -42.95 -27.98
CA GLY A 19 -27.35 -43.99 -28.93
C GLY A 19 -25.92 -43.78 -29.43
N VAL A 20 -25.20 -44.88 -29.59
CA VAL A 20 -23.86 -44.92 -30.16
C VAL A 20 -23.93 -44.29 -31.56
N ALA A 21 -23.39 -43.09 -31.71
CA ALA A 21 -23.16 -42.51 -33.02
C ALA A 21 -21.99 -43.29 -33.62
N ASN A 22 -22.27 -44.12 -34.63
CA ASN A 22 -21.23 -44.72 -35.46
C ASN A 22 -20.37 -43.58 -36.02
N ALA A 23 -19.05 -43.67 -35.81
CA ALA A 23 -18.10 -42.75 -36.40
C ALA A 23 -18.29 -42.73 -37.92
N ALA A 24 -18.72 -41.59 -38.46
CA ALA A 24 -18.73 -41.36 -39.89
C ALA A 24 -17.30 -41.08 -40.35
N PRO A 25 -16.77 -41.78 -41.38
CA PRO A 25 -15.48 -41.46 -41.95
C PRO A 25 -15.54 -40.08 -42.63
N VAL A 26 -14.72 -39.14 -42.15
CA VAL A 26 -14.52 -37.83 -42.76
C VAL A 26 -13.37 -37.94 -43.77
N GLY A 27 -13.65 -37.69 -45.04
CA GLY A 27 -12.63 -37.42 -46.06
C GLY A 27 -12.61 -38.41 -47.23
N GLY A 28 -13.28 -38.04 -48.32
CA GLY A 28 -13.14 -38.73 -49.61
C GLY A 28 -11.91 -38.23 -50.37
N GLY A 29 -10.97 -39.14 -50.59
CA GLY A 29 -9.89 -39.07 -51.56
C GLY A 29 -9.51 -40.50 -51.94
N GLU A 30 -9.49 -40.81 -53.23
CA GLU A 30 -9.30 -42.17 -53.74
C GLU A 30 -7.96 -42.78 -53.29
N GLY A 31 -8.01 -43.89 -52.54
CA GLY A 31 -6.85 -44.75 -52.28
C GLY A 31 -6.59 -45.23 -50.85
N ASP A 32 -7.48 -44.99 -49.87
CA ASP A 32 -7.20 -45.44 -48.51
C ASP A 32 -7.26 -46.99 -48.38
N PRO A 33 -6.25 -47.62 -47.75
CA PRO A 33 -6.26 -49.06 -47.49
C PRO A 33 -7.46 -49.45 -46.61
N PRO A 34 -8.00 -50.67 -46.75
CA PRO A 34 -9.12 -51.14 -45.93
C PRO A 34 -8.81 -50.93 -44.44
N PRO A 35 -9.79 -50.45 -43.64
CA PRO A 35 -9.58 -50.19 -42.23
C PRO A 35 -9.06 -51.45 -41.53
N ASP A 36 -8.05 -51.29 -40.68
CA ASP A 36 -7.52 -52.38 -39.86
C ASP A 36 -8.66 -52.89 -38.96
N ASP A 37 -9.20 -54.08 -39.25
CA ASP A 37 -10.35 -54.68 -38.55
C ASP A 37 -10.15 -54.71 -37.03
N CYS A 38 -8.88 -54.81 -36.59
CA CYS A 38 -8.52 -54.76 -35.19
C CYS A 38 -8.81 -53.41 -34.55
N VAL A 39 -8.56 -52.31 -35.26
CA VAL A 39 -8.81 -50.97 -34.75
C VAL A 39 -10.29 -50.62 -34.85
N ALA A 40 -10.92 -50.98 -35.96
CA ALA A 40 -12.35 -50.70 -36.21
C ALA A 40 -13.27 -51.40 -35.19
N SER A 41 -12.84 -52.55 -34.64
CA SER A 41 -13.60 -53.33 -33.66
C SER A 41 -13.18 -53.07 -32.21
N THR A 42 -12.18 -52.23 -31.97
CA THR A 42 -11.74 -51.88 -30.61
C THR A 42 -12.68 -50.84 -30.03
N THR A 43 -13.16 -51.06 -28.80
CA THR A 43 -13.92 -50.06 -28.03
C THR A 43 -13.08 -49.57 -26.85
N GLY A 44 -13.43 -48.40 -26.32
CA GLY A 44 -12.76 -47.88 -25.14
C GLY A 44 -13.52 -46.73 -24.52
N GLN A 45 -13.15 -46.40 -23.30
CA GLN A 45 -13.74 -45.32 -22.52
C GLN A 45 -12.64 -44.54 -21.81
N VAL A 46 -12.80 -43.23 -21.72
CA VAL A 46 -12.02 -42.35 -20.84
C VAL A 46 -12.97 -41.53 -19.99
N THR A 47 -12.70 -41.44 -18.69
CA THR A 47 -13.50 -40.65 -17.74
C THR A 47 -12.60 -39.82 -16.85
N VAL A 48 -13.11 -38.71 -16.32
CA VAL A 48 -12.38 -37.84 -15.39
C VAL A 48 -13.17 -37.63 -14.12
N THR A 49 -12.53 -37.75 -12.97
CA THR A 49 -13.17 -37.57 -11.65
C THR A 49 -12.29 -36.75 -10.71
N PRO A 50 -12.81 -35.66 -10.10
CA PRO A 50 -14.08 -35.00 -10.42
C PRO A 50 -14.03 -34.24 -11.76
N ALA A 51 -15.18 -34.09 -12.43
CA ALA A 51 -15.30 -33.35 -13.69
C ALA A 51 -15.46 -31.82 -13.51
N GLY A 52 -15.69 -31.35 -12.28
CA GLY A 52 -15.70 -29.93 -11.93
C GLY A 52 -14.69 -29.66 -10.81
N VAL A 53 -13.73 -28.79 -11.09
CA VAL A 53 -12.66 -28.41 -10.15
C VAL A 53 -12.38 -26.92 -10.20
N THR A 54 -11.58 -26.44 -9.26
CA THR A 54 -10.99 -25.09 -9.28
C THR A 54 -9.50 -25.16 -9.64
N VAL A 55 -8.94 -24.05 -10.11
CA VAL A 55 -7.50 -23.93 -10.39
C VAL A 55 -6.67 -24.44 -9.19
N GLY A 56 -5.68 -25.30 -9.47
CA GLY A 56 -4.80 -25.94 -8.49
C GLY A 56 -5.32 -27.25 -7.90
N GLN A 57 -6.55 -27.66 -8.20
CA GLN A 57 -7.06 -28.98 -7.79
C GLN A 57 -6.65 -30.09 -8.77
N SER A 58 -6.54 -31.30 -8.23
CA SER A 58 -6.23 -32.50 -8.99
C SER A 58 -7.49 -33.19 -9.53
N VAL A 59 -7.41 -33.71 -10.74
CA VAL A 59 -8.39 -34.66 -11.31
C VAL A 59 -7.72 -35.99 -11.60
N THR A 60 -8.48 -37.08 -11.57
CA THR A 60 -8.00 -38.41 -11.96
C THR A 60 -8.67 -38.84 -13.25
N VAL A 61 -7.86 -39.12 -14.27
CA VAL A 61 -8.28 -39.62 -15.58
C VAL A 61 -8.19 -41.14 -15.56
N HIS A 62 -9.30 -41.82 -15.81
CA HIS A 62 -9.42 -43.28 -15.89
C HIS A 62 -9.65 -43.69 -17.34
N TRP A 63 -9.06 -44.80 -17.77
CA TRP A 63 -9.32 -45.36 -19.11
C TRP A 63 -9.42 -46.87 -19.11
N SER A 64 -10.16 -47.39 -20.10
CA SER A 64 -10.26 -48.81 -20.44
C SER A 64 -10.41 -48.99 -21.94
N VAL A 65 -9.74 -50.00 -22.51
CA VAL A 65 -9.78 -50.36 -23.93
C VAL A 65 -10.01 -51.85 -24.06
N ASP A 66 -11.12 -52.22 -24.71
CA ASP A 66 -11.50 -53.59 -25.01
C ASP A 66 -11.16 -53.89 -26.47
N GLN A 67 -10.04 -54.60 -26.67
CA GLN A 67 -9.55 -55.00 -27.98
C GLN A 67 -9.94 -56.45 -28.30
N LEU A 68 -10.14 -56.77 -29.59
CA LEU A 68 -10.41 -58.14 -30.02
C LEU A 68 -9.25 -59.10 -29.66
N PRO A 69 -9.54 -60.35 -29.25
CA PRO A 69 -8.50 -61.35 -29.03
C PRO A 69 -7.63 -61.56 -30.28
N GLY A 70 -6.31 -61.51 -30.12
CA GLY A 70 -5.34 -61.65 -31.21
C GLY A 70 -4.99 -60.34 -31.94
N CYS A 71 -5.66 -59.23 -31.62
CA CYS A 71 -5.35 -57.92 -32.17
C CYS A 71 -4.28 -57.18 -31.36
N THR A 72 -3.39 -56.50 -32.08
CA THR A 72 -2.39 -55.58 -31.49
C THR A 72 -2.76 -54.15 -31.86
N VAL A 73 -3.20 -53.38 -30.87
CA VAL A 73 -3.46 -51.95 -31.01
C VAL A 73 -2.63 -51.15 -29.99
N TRP A 74 -2.12 -50.01 -30.43
CA TRP A 74 -1.45 -49.04 -29.56
C TRP A 74 -2.50 -48.05 -29.04
N LYS A 75 -2.49 -47.76 -27.73
CA LYS A 75 -3.46 -46.89 -27.06
C LYS A 75 -2.75 -45.62 -26.62
N ARG A 76 -3.38 -44.47 -26.78
CA ARG A 76 -2.81 -43.19 -26.39
C ARG A 76 -3.90 -42.31 -25.80
N ILE A 77 -3.56 -41.49 -24.82
CA ILE A 77 -4.40 -40.37 -24.40
C ILE A 77 -3.69 -39.09 -24.77
N ASP A 78 -4.39 -38.23 -25.48
CA ASP A 78 -3.98 -36.85 -25.75
C ASP A 78 -4.66 -35.93 -24.73
N GLY A 79 -3.85 -35.27 -23.90
CA GLY A 79 -4.35 -34.37 -22.85
C GLY A 79 -3.29 -34.06 -21.80
N LEU A 80 -3.57 -33.10 -20.92
CA LEU A 80 -2.63 -32.67 -19.88
C LEU A 80 -2.19 -33.85 -19.01
N GLY A 81 -0.88 -33.96 -18.77
CA GLY A 81 -0.30 -35.03 -17.97
C GLY A 81 -0.10 -36.36 -18.70
N PHE A 82 -0.40 -36.48 -20.00
CA PHE A 82 -0.10 -37.65 -20.83
C PHE A 82 0.92 -37.31 -21.92
N GLY A 83 1.99 -38.11 -22.03
CA GLY A 83 3.13 -37.84 -22.92
C GLY A 83 3.02 -38.46 -24.32
N GLY A 84 1.81 -38.78 -24.77
CA GLY A 84 1.57 -39.41 -26.08
C GLY A 84 2.10 -40.84 -26.26
N GLY A 85 2.64 -41.47 -25.20
CA GLY A 85 3.14 -42.84 -25.23
C GLY A 85 2.03 -43.90 -25.19
N ASN A 86 2.38 -45.14 -25.56
CA ASN A 86 1.46 -46.28 -25.53
C ASN A 86 1.01 -46.59 -24.08
N LEU A 87 -0.29 -46.77 -23.87
CA LEU A 87 -0.91 -47.04 -22.57
C LEU A 87 -1.22 -48.53 -22.36
N ALA A 88 -1.33 -48.93 -21.10
CA ALA A 88 -1.95 -50.22 -20.75
C ALA A 88 -3.43 -50.25 -21.17
N ALA A 89 -4.01 -51.44 -21.31
CA ALA A 89 -5.42 -51.60 -21.70
C ALA A 89 -6.38 -50.92 -20.71
N SER A 90 -6.02 -50.80 -19.45
CA SER A 90 -6.73 -49.97 -18.47
C SER A 90 -5.75 -49.33 -17.49
N GLY A 91 -6.16 -48.22 -16.88
CA GLY A 91 -5.36 -47.52 -15.89
C GLY A 91 -5.98 -46.22 -15.41
N SER A 92 -5.24 -45.50 -14.58
CA SER A 92 -5.59 -44.14 -14.16
C SER A 92 -4.36 -43.27 -13.93
N ARG A 93 -4.52 -41.95 -14.03
CA ARG A 93 -3.47 -40.96 -13.75
C ARG A 93 -4.09 -39.70 -13.15
N THR A 94 -3.47 -39.20 -12.08
CA THR A 94 -3.85 -37.93 -11.44
C THR A 94 -3.05 -36.77 -12.03
N VAL A 95 -3.72 -35.67 -12.33
CA VAL A 95 -3.15 -34.47 -12.96
C VAL A 95 -3.68 -33.22 -12.26
N VAL A 96 -2.83 -32.20 -12.06
CA VAL A 96 -3.18 -30.92 -11.43
C VAL A 96 -3.52 -29.91 -12.53
N LEU A 97 -4.67 -29.23 -12.40
CA LEU A 97 -5.16 -28.29 -13.40
C LEU A 97 -4.85 -26.84 -12.98
N ASN A 98 -3.85 -26.22 -13.61
CA ASN A 98 -3.31 -24.92 -13.18
C ASN A 98 -3.89 -23.69 -13.92
N ASN A 99 -4.75 -23.90 -14.92
CA ASN A 99 -5.34 -22.82 -15.72
C ASN A 99 -6.87 -22.90 -15.68
N GLU A 100 -7.55 -21.75 -15.65
CA GLU A 100 -9.01 -21.68 -15.81
C GLU A 100 -9.44 -22.18 -17.20
N GLY A 101 -10.64 -22.76 -17.31
CA GLY A 101 -11.23 -23.16 -18.57
C GLY A 101 -11.62 -24.64 -18.61
N THR A 102 -11.27 -25.34 -19.69
CA THR A 102 -11.52 -26.77 -19.86
C THR A 102 -10.23 -27.52 -20.12
N ALA A 103 -10.08 -28.69 -19.51
CA ALA A 103 -9.04 -29.65 -19.86
C ALA A 103 -9.68 -30.89 -20.46
N ASP A 104 -9.22 -31.27 -21.64
CA ASP A 104 -9.74 -32.40 -22.42
C ASP A 104 -8.72 -33.54 -22.48
N TRP A 105 -9.22 -34.78 -22.43
CA TRP A 105 -8.46 -36.00 -22.65
C TRP A 105 -9.15 -36.84 -23.71
N THR A 106 -8.46 -37.12 -24.81
CA THR A 106 -8.96 -37.92 -25.92
C THR A 106 -8.23 -39.26 -25.96
N LEU A 107 -8.97 -40.36 -25.86
CA LEU A 107 -8.43 -41.72 -25.97
C LEU A 107 -8.44 -42.15 -27.43
N THR A 108 -7.25 -42.41 -27.96
CA THR A 108 -7.04 -42.88 -29.34
C THR A 108 -6.41 -44.27 -29.34
N VAL A 109 -6.74 -45.04 -30.38
CA VAL A 109 -6.05 -46.30 -30.70
C VAL A 109 -5.51 -46.26 -32.11
N SER A 110 -4.34 -46.87 -32.32
CA SER A 110 -3.78 -47.05 -33.65
C SER A 110 -3.51 -48.51 -33.97
N GLY A 111 -3.58 -48.84 -35.25
CA GLY A 111 -3.29 -50.17 -35.80
C GLY A 111 -1.89 -50.28 -36.38
N SER A 112 -1.55 -51.45 -36.90
CA SER A 112 -0.20 -51.75 -37.41
C SER A 112 0.15 -50.97 -38.67
N LEU A 113 -0.89 -50.50 -39.36
CA LEU A 113 -0.82 -49.65 -40.55
C LEU A 113 -0.72 -48.15 -40.22
N GLY A 114 -0.66 -47.77 -38.93
CA GLY A 114 -0.50 -46.38 -38.49
C GLY A 114 -1.79 -45.55 -38.43
N ASN A 115 -2.93 -46.10 -38.89
CA ASN A 115 -4.23 -45.43 -38.78
C ASN A 115 -4.61 -45.24 -37.31
N THR A 116 -5.08 -44.04 -36.94
CA THR A 116 -5.45 -43.67 -35.56
C THR A 116 -6.95 -43.35 -35.49
N TYR A 117 -7.63 -43.88 -34.49
CA TYR A 117 -9.07 -43.74 -34.26
C TYR A 117 -9.34 -43.26 -32.84
N THR A 118 -10.19 -42.24 -32.71
CA THR A 118 -10.67 -41.76 -31.41
C THR A 118 -11.77 -42.68 -30.90
N LEU A 119 -11.60 -43.21 -29.68
CA LEU A 119 -12.57 -44.06 -29.02
C LEU A 119 -13.53 -43.25 -28.14
N ASP A 120 -12.99 -42.33 -27.35
CA ASP A 120 -13.77 -41.57 -26.37
C ASP A 120 -13.04 -40.27 -25.97
N SER A 121 -13.72 -39.34 -25.31
CA SER A 121 -13.13 -38.12 -24.74
C SER A 121 -13.77 -37.73 -23.41
N ALA A 122 -12.96 -37.18 -22.50
CA ALA A 122 -13.39 -36.70 -21.19
C ALA A 122 -12.95 -35.25 -20.98
N THR A 123 -13.79 -34.45 -20.34
CA THR A 123 -13.55 -33.03 -20.06
C THR A 123 -13.69 -32.73 -18.58
N ALA A 124 -12.76 -31.96 -18.03
CA ALA A 124 -12.91 -31.32 -16.73
C ALA A 124 -13.11 -29.82 -16.90
N HIS A 125 -14.11 -29.26 -16.22
CA HIS A 125 -14.35 -27.83 -16.11
C HIS A 125 -13.58 -27.27 -14.92
N ILE A 126 -12.76 -26.25 -15.19
CA ILE A 126 -11.88 -25.61 -14.23
C ILE A 126 -12.45 -24.22 -13.97
N ALA A 127 -13.21 -24.10 -12.90
CA ALA A 127 -13.65 -22.80 -12.42
C ALA A 127 -12.45 -21.99 -11.92
N PRO A 128 -12.50 -20.65 -12.02
CA PRO A 128 -11.54 -19.81 -11.34
C PRO A 128 -11.55 -20.17 -9.86
N GLN A 129 -10.37 -20.20 -9.23
CA GLN A 129 -10.31 -20.29 -7.78
C GLN A 129 -11.14 -19.12 -7.25
N ALA A 130 -12.16 -19.41 -6.45
CA ALA A 130 -12.87 -18.36 -5.74
C ALA A 130 -11.80 -17.60 -4.97
N GLY A 131 -11.49 -16.38 -5.42
CA GLY A 131 -10.56 -15.54 -4.71
C GLY A 131 -11.04 -15.40 -3.27
N PRO A 132 -10.16 -15.01 -2.32
CA PRO A 132 -10.67 -14.39 -1.10
C PRO A 132 -11.75 -13.40 -1.54
N PRO A 133 -12.93 -13.37 -0.89
CA PRO A 133 -14.08 -12.59 -1.33
C PRO A 133 -13.54 -11.26 -1.82
N GLN A 134 -13.56 -11.08 -3.15
CA GLN A 134 -13.00 -9.89 -3.76
C GLN A 134 -13.76 -8.79 -3.06
N VAL A 135 -13.02 -7.99 -2.28
CA VAL A 135 -13.58 -6.81 -1.64
C VAL A 135 -14.32 -6.14 -2.78
N SER A 136 -15.64 -6.01 -2.61
CA SER A 136 -16.52 -5.39 -3.58
C SER A 136 -15.80 -4.15 -4.11
N SER A 137 -15.90 -3.91 -5.42
CA SER A 137 -15.26 -2.81 -6.14
C SER A 137 -15.81 -1.44 -5.69
N GLY A 138 -15.73 -1.16 -4.40
CA GLY A 138 -16.16 0.06 -3.76
C GLY A 138 -14.99 1.02 -3.67
N ALA A 139 -15.33 2.29 -3.59
CA ALA A 139 -14.37 3.37 -3.40
C ALA A 139 -13.44 3.04 -2.21
N ALA A 140 -12.13 3.05 -2.48
CA ALA A 140 -11.13 2.98 -1.44
C ALA A 140 -10.85 4.41 -0.97
N LEU A 141 -11.20 4.71 0.29
CA LEU A 141 -10.87 5.95 0.97
C LEU A 141 -9.86 5.64 2.08
N THR A 142 -8.65 6.17 1.92
CA THR A 142 -7.61 6.12 2.95
C THR A 142 -7.31 7.54 3.40
N ILE A 143 -7.32 7.76 4.72
CA ILE A 143 -7.09 9.09 5.28
C ILE A 143 -5.89 9.05 6.20
N VAL A 144 -4.94 9.94 5.98
CA VAL A 144 -3.77 10.10 6.83
C VAL A 144 -3.84 11.46 7.48
N SER A 145 -4.05 11.47 8.79
CA SER A 145 -4.00 12.65 9.63
C SER A 145 -2.71 12.59 10.45
N SER A 146 -1.98 13.70 10.51
CA SER A 146 -0.77 13.78 11.33
C SER A 146 -0.93 14.90 12.35
N GLU A 147 -0.93 14.52 13.64
CA GLU A 147 -0.65 15.44 14.75
C GLU A 147 0.85 15.44 15.10
N ALA A 148 1.72 14.96 14.20
CA ALA A 148 3.15 14.95 14.45
C ALA A 148 3.64 16.37 14.74
N PRO A 149 4.75 16.51 15.49
CA PRO A 149 5.33 17.82 15.79
C PRO A 149 5.52 18.66 14.54
N GLU A 150 5.57 19.97 14.76
CA GLU A 150 6.03 20.95 13.80
C GLU A 150 7.23 20.40 13.01
N HIS A 151 7.10 20.32 11.69
CA HIS A 151 8.18 19.82 10.84
C HIS A 151 8.80 20.98 10.08
N GLN A 152 10.11 21.12 10.27
CA GLN A 152 10.94 22.16 9.68
C GLN A 152 11.77 21.55 8.56
N ARG A 153 11.87 22.27 7.45
CA ARG A 153 12.62 21.83 6.27
C ARG A 153 13.71 22.80 5.87
N ALA A 154 14.80 22.24 5.38
CA ALA A 154 15.87 22.98 4.73
C ALA A 154 15.60 23.16 3.21
N PRO A 155 15.98 24.30 2.63
CA PRO A 155 15.32 24.78 1.42
C PRO A 155 15.93 24.30 0.09
N GLY A 156 15.17 24.35 -1.02
CA GLY A 156 15.70 24.13 -2.39
C GLY A 156 15.54 22.73 -3.01
N MET A 157 14.85 21.78 -2.37
CA MET A 157 14.60 20.42 -2.88
C MET A 157 13.23 19.84 -2.55
N TRP A 158 12.73 18.90 -3.35
CA TRP A 158 11.55 18.13 -2.96
C TRP A 158 11.87 17.14 -1.84
N GLU A 159 11.07 17.16 -0.77
CA GLU A 159 11.17 16.22 0.36
C GLU A 159 9.79 15.58 0.62
N ASP A 160 9.77 14.33 1.11
CA ASP A 160 8.55 13.68 1.60
C ASP A 160 8.01 14.42 2.83
N VAL A 161 6.71 14.73 2.84
CA VAL A 161 6.07 15.33 4.01
C VAL A 161 5.88 14.26 5.09
N PRO A 162 6.47 14.40 6.29
CA PRO A 162 6.40 13.36 7.30
C PRO A 162 4.96 12.99 7.68
N GLY A 163 4.67 11.70 7.68
CA GLY A 163 3.36 11.20 8.03
C GLY A 163 2.27 11.43 6.97
N LEU A 164 2.58 11.93 5.78
CA LEU A 164 1.62 12.08 4.68
C LEU A 164 1.94 11.15 3.49
N SER A 165 1.88 9.86 3.75
CA SER A 165 1.91 8.84 2.72
C SER A 165 1.02 7.66 3.09
N THR A 166 0.60 6.91 2.08
CA THR A 166 -0.24 5.72 2.26
C THR A 166 -0.08 4.78 1.07
N ALA A 167 -0.54 3.54 1.22
CA ALA A 167 -0.86 2.68 0.09
C ALA A 167 -2.36 2.73 -0.21
N VAL A 168 -2.74 2.38 -1.44
CA VAL A 168 -4.12 2.10 -1.87
C VAL A 168 -4.10 0.97 -2.88
N SER A 169 -5.23 0.28 -3.08
CA SER A 169 -5.38 -0.71 -4.14
C SER A 169 -6.36 -0.19 -5.19
N ALA A 170 -6.03 -0.36 -6.46
CA ALA A 170 -6.82 0.10 -7.58
C ALA A 170 -7.14 -1.05 -8.54
N GLN A 171 -8.23 -0.90 -9.29
CA GLN A 171 -8.49 -1.72 -10.46
C GLN A 171 -7.84 -1.08 -11.68
N ALA A 172 -7.62 -1.88 -12.72
CA ALA A 172 -7.13 -1.34 -13.99
C ALA A 172 -8.13 -0.31 -14.54
N GLY A 173 -7.63 0.88 -14.86
CA GLY A 173 -8.43 2.00 -15.34
C GLY A 173 -9.06 2.86 -14.24
N SER A 174 -8.80 2.58 -12.96
CA SER A 174 -9.27 3.44 -11.86
C SER A 174 -8.66 4.84 -11.93
N THR A 175 -9.39 5.79 -11.34
CA THR A 175 -8.94 7.14 -11.06
C THR A 175 -8.59 7.24 -9.58
N LEU A 176 -7.56 8.00 -9.27
CA LEU A 176 -7.18 8.39 -7.92
C LEU A 176 -7.26 9.90 -7.78
N ALA A 177 -7.87 10.36 -6.68
CA ALA A 177 -7.87 11.75 -6.25
C ALA A 177 -7.28 11.84 -4.85
N ALA A 178 -6.28 12.69 -4.67
CA ALA A 178 -5.59 12.94 -3.42
C ALA A 178 -5.78 14.39 -3.00
N THR A 179 -6.59 14.62 -1.98
CA THR A 179 -6.82 15.95 -1.39
C THR A 179 -5.86 16.16 -0.24
N LEU A 180 -4.97 17.13 -0.39
CA LEU A 180 -4.11 17.62 0.67
C LEU A 180 -4.76 18.86 1.28
N SER A 181 -4.86 18.91 2.61
CA SER A 181 -5.16 20.14 3.35
C SER A 181 -4.10 20.35 4.43
N VAL A 182 -3.52 21.55 4.52
CA VAL A 182 -2.39 21.84 5.42
C VAL A 182 -2.31 23.31 5.83
N GLN A 183 -1.80 23.55 7.04
CA GLN A 183 -1.37 24.87 7.50
C GLN A 183 0.12 25.06 7.20
N VAL A 184 0.45 26.14 6.50
CA VAL A 184 1.83 26.45 6.09
C VAL A 184 2.27 27.76 6.72
N PHE A 185 3.38 27.72 7.46
CA PHE A 185 3.98 28.86 8.17
C PHE A 185 5.36 29.16 7.57
N THR A 186 5.43 30.21 6.76
CA THR A 186 6.67 30.74 6.17
C THR A 186 6.39 32.06 5.45
N GLU A 187 7.38 32.93 5.36
CA GLU A 187 7.30 34.14 4.52
C GLU A 187 7.62 33.85 3.03
N GLN A 188 8.01 32.62 2.70
CA GLN A 188 8.45 32.22 1.37
C GLN A 188 7.39 31.45 0.58
N THR A 189 7.64 31.28 -0.72
CA THR A 189 6.85 30.40 -1.58
C THR A 189 7.07 28.93 -1.19
N VAL A 190 5.97 28.17 -1.14
CA VAL A 190 5.96 26.73 -0.88
C VAL A 190 5.14 26.04 -1.96
N TRP A 191 5.72 24.97 -2.51
CA TRP A 191 5.10 24.08 -3.47
C TRP A 191 4.79 22.75 -2.80
N PHE A 192 3.70 22.12 -3.23
CA PHE A 192 3.37 20.74 -2.90
C PHE A 192 3.13 19.95 -4.17
N ARG A 193 3.41 18.65 -4.10
CA ARG A 193 3.01 17.67 -5.11
C ARG A 193 2.60 16.36 -4.48
N VAL A 194 1.83 15.58 -5.21
CA VAL A 194 1.49 14.19 -4.84
C VAL A 194 2.14 13.24 -5.82
N LEU A 195 2.96 12.32 -5.32
CA LEU A 195 3.51 11.22 -6.10
C LEU A 195 2.61 9.99 -5.98
N VAL A 196 2.34 9.32 -7.11
CA VAL A 196 1.74 8.00 -7.17
C VAL A 196 2.74 7.06 -7.86
N ASP A 197 3.28 6.12 -7.09
CA ASP A 197 4.36 5.20 -7.46
C ASP A 197 5.65 5.93 -7.89
N GLY A 198 6.00 7.00 -7.17
CA GLY A 198 7.15 7.84 -7.46
C GLY A 198 6.97 8.82 -8.62
N ALA A 199 5.88 8.73 -9.40
CA ALA A 199 5.56 9.68 -10.45
C ALA A 199 4.61 10.78 -9.95
N ALA A 200 4.90 12.04 -10.29
CA ALA A 200 4.02 13.16 -9.93
C ALA A 200 2.62 12.98 -10.57
N SER A 201 1.59 13.24 -9.77
CA SER A 201 0.18 13.28 -10.18
C SER A 201 -0.13 14.60 -10.86
N ALA A 202 -1.26 14.74 -11.53
CA ALA A 202 -1.67 16.01 -12.12
C ALA A 202 -2.40 16.89 -11.08
N PRO A 203 -2.13 18.21 -11.05
CA PRO A 203 -0.96 18.87 -11.63
C PRO A 203 0.35 18.44 -10.94
N THR A 204 1.46 18.41 -11.69
CA THR A 204 2.77 17.90 -11.25
C THR A 204 3.31 18.56 -9.98
N ASP A 205 3.03 19.85 -9.80
CA ASP A 205 3.17 20.59 -8.56
C ASP A 205 2.18 21.76 -8.52
N VAL A 206 2.01 22.35 -7.33
CA VAL A 206 1.19 23.54 -7.11
C VAL A 206 1.92 24.48 -6.17
N VAL A 207 2.01 25.75 -6.53
CA VAL A 207 2.35 26.82 -5.58
C VAL A 207 1.22 26.92 -4.56
N TYR A 208 1.44 26.37 -3.39
CA TYR A 208 0.41 26.25 -2.36
C TYR A 208 0.27 27.55 -1.59
N LYS A 209 1.40 28.21 -1.33
CA LYS A 209 1.51 29.53 -0.71
C LYS A 209 2.59 30.34 -1.44
N PHE A 210 2.33 31.61 -1.75
CA PHE A 210 3.35 32.55 -2.25
C PHE A 210 4.09 33.24 -1.10
N ASP A 211 5.17 33.93 -1.44
CA ASP A 211 5.87 34.82 -0.53
C ASP A 211 4.94 35.92 0.03
N GLY A 212 5.12 36.27 1.30
CA GLY A 212 4.24 37.19 2.00
C GLY A 212 4.21 36.99 3.51
N ALA A 213 3.04 37.16 4.12
CA ALA A 213 2.86 36.93 5.55
C ALA A 213 3.26 35.49 5.93
N GLU A 214 3.84 35.33 7.12
CA GLU A 214 4.27 34.02 7.65
C GLU A 214 3.13 33.00 7.58
N TYR A 215 1.95 33.39 8.04
CA TYR A 215 0.74 32.60 7.92
C TYR A 215 -0.32 33.41 7.20
N ASP A 216 -0.97 32.82 6.20
CA ASP A 216 -2.07 33.47 5.48
C ASP A 216 -3.34 32.61 5.43
N GLY A 217 -3.41 31.57 6.26
CA GLY A 217 -4.55 30.67 6.37
C GLY A 217 -4.27 29.24 5.93
N THR A 218 -5.24 28.37 6.17
CA THR A 218 -5.21 26.99 5.68
C THR A 218 -5.49 26.93 4.19
N ARG A 219 -4.80 26.00 3.52
CA ARG A 219 -4.83 25.79 2.08
C ARG A 219 -5.22 24.34 1.82
N SER A 220 -5.95 24.10 0.73
CA SER A 220 -6.36 22.77 0.29
C SER A 220 -6.28 22.66 -1.23
N PHE A 221 -5.91 21.49 -1.75
CA PHE A 221 -5.84 21.23 -3.18
C PHE A 221 -5.99 19.74 -3.47
N THR A 222 -6.71 19.39 -4.54
CA THR A 222 -6.85 18.00 -4.99
C THR A 222 -6.00 17.70 -6.22
N PHE A 223 -5.08 16.74 -6.06
CA PHE A 223 -4.27 16.15 -7.13
C PHE A 223 -4.95 14.87 -7.63
N GLY A 224 -4.60 14.38 -8.82
CA GLY A 224 -5.12 13.10 -9.27
C GLY A 224 -4.34 12.42 -10.38
N LYS A 225 -4.62 11.12 -10.53
CA LYS A 225 -4.03 10.25 -11.54
C LYS A 225 -5.11 9.34 -12.11
N GLU A 226 -5.34 9.46 -13.41
CA GLU A 226 -6.28 8.60 -14.14
C GLU A 226 -5.57 7.37 -14.70
N GLY A 227 -6.33 6.31 -15.01
CA GLY A 227 -5.81 5.15 -15.74
C GLY A 227 -4.82 4.31 -14.94
N LEU A 228 -5.02 4.19 -13.62
CA LEU A 228 -4.17 3.34 -12.77
C LEU A 228 -4.14 1.90 -13.27
N SER A 229 -3.00 1.24 -13.12
CA SER A 229 -2.92 -0.21 -13.30
C SER A 229 -3.71 -0.93 -12.21
N ALA A 230 -4.06 -2.20 -12.43
CA ALA A 230 -4.57 -3.01 -11.33
C ALA A 230 -3.45 -3.26 -10.31
N GLY A 231 -3.79 -3.25 -9.02
CA GLY A 231 -2.87 -3.60 -7.95
C GLY A 231 -2.68 -2.48 -6.94
N ARG A 232 -1.56 -2.53 -6.22
CA ARG A 232 -1.24 -1.60 -5.15
C ARG A 232 -0.51 -0.38 -5.72
N HIS A 233 -0.87 0.78 -5.20
CA HIS A 233 -0.26 2.06 -5.50
C HIS A 233 0.20 2.76 -4.23
N ILE A 234 1.38 3.36 -4.26
CA ILE A 234 1.91 4.16 -3.15
C ILE A 234 1.69 5.63 -3.42
N VAL A 235 1.06 6.32 -2.48
CA VAL A 235 0.80 7.76 -2.53
C VAL A 235 1.68 8.46 -1.52
N LYS A 236 2.45 9.45 -1.97
CA LYS A 236 3.31 10.28 -1.12
C LYS A 236 3.06 11.75 -1.40
N VAL A 237 3.01 12.57 -0.36
CA VAL A 237 3.05 14.04 -0.51
C VAL A 237 4.50 14.49 -0.40
N GLN A 238 4.92 15.35 -1.32
CA GLN A 238 6.18 16.06 -1.22
C GLN A 238 5.97 17.56 -1.18
N TRP A 239 6.93 18.27 -0.59
CA TRP A 239 6.96 19.72 -0.53
C TRP A 239 8.33 20.28 -0.89
N LEU A 240 8.31 21.52 -1.38
CA LEU A 240 9.48 22.33 -1.72
C LEU A 240 9.21 23.74 -1.22
N ALA A 241 10.23 24.41 -0.71
CA ALA A 241 10.21 25.79 -0.24
C ALA A 241 11.51 26.49 -0.65
N ASN A 242 11.43 27.79 -0.92
CA ASN A 242 12.57 28.60 -1.37
C ASN A 242 13.74 28.62 -0.37
N ALA A 243 14.96 28.77 -0.91
CA ALA A 243 16.19 29.01 -0.18
C ALA A 243 16.04 30.12 0.89
N GLY A 244 16.56 29.87 2.10
CA GLY A 244 16.80 30.89 3.12
C GLY A 244 15.74 31.13 4.19
N SER A 245 14.61 30.40 4.21
CA SER A 245 13.62 30.50 5.29
C SER A 245 13.27 29.15 5.88
N LEU A 246 13.14 29.13 7.20
CA LEU A 246 12.47 28.05 7.90
C LEU A 246 11.03 27.99 7.40
N THR A 247 10.60 26.82 6.94
CA THR A 247 9.21 26.56 6.59
C THR A 247 8.69 25.49 7.52
N THR A 248 7.54 25.78 8.09
CA THR A 248 6.84 24.91 9.01
C THR A 248 5.48 24.50 8.45
N ILE A 249 5.08 23.26 8.70
CA ILE A 249 3.72 22.79 8.48
C ILE A 249 3.09 22.24 9.76
N ASP A 250 1.83 22.56 9.98
CA ASP A 250 0.99 22.01 11.05
C ASP A 250 -0.35 21.53 10.45
N LYS A 251 -1.13 20.78 11.25
CA LYS A 251 -2.49 20.30 11.00
C LYS A 251 -2.71 19.93 9.54
N ARG A 252 -2.30 18.70 9.23
CA ARG A 252 -2.28 18.19 7.87
C ARG A 252 -3.10 16.91 7.73
N THR A 253 -3.89 16.89 6.66
CA THR A 253 -4.67 15.74 6.24
C THR A 253 -4.36 15.41 4.79
N LEU A 254 -4.13 14.14 4.49
CA LEU A 254 -4.17 13.58 3.14
C LEU A 254 -5.37 12.64 3.06
N SER A 255 -6.36 12.97 2.23
CA SER A 255 -7.41 12.03 1.82
C SER A 255 -7.08 11.47 0.45
N VAL A 256 -7.10 10.15 0.30
CA VAL A 256 -6.92 9.46 -0.98
C VAL A 256 -8.16 8.65 -1.29
N ASN A 257 -8.85 9.06 -2.35
CA ASN A 257 -10.00 8.37 -2.92
C ASN A 257 -9.57 7.66 -4.21
N VAL A 258 -9.89 6.36 -4.34
CA VAL A 258 -9.67 5.57 -5.55
C VAL A 258 -10.95 4.86 -5.94
N ASP A 259 -11.36 5.05 -7.19
CA ASP A 259 -12.55 4.39 -7.73
C ASP A 259 -12.46 4.26 -9.25
N SER A 260 -13.34 3.46 -9.85
CA SER A 260 -13.43 3.36 -11.29
C SER A 260 -14.23 4.54 -11.86
N GLY A 261 -13.74 5.12 -12.96
CA GLY A 261 -14.51 6.12 -13.71
C GLY A 261 -15.72 5.50 -14.42
N GLY A 262 -15.66 4.26 -14.87
CA GLY A 262 -16.65 3.67 -15.78
C GLY A 262 -17.62 2.64 -15.21
N ALA A 263 -17.37 2.07 -14.03
CA ALA A 263 -18.07 0.89 -13.52
C ALA A 263 -18.34 0.93 -12.00
N GLY A 264 -19.15 -0.01 -11.50
CA GLY A 264 -19.38 -0.18 -10.06
C GLY A 264 -20.50 0.69 -9.49
N ALA A 265 -20.55 0.79 -8.16
CA ALA A 265 -21.55 1.55 -7.43
C ALA A 265 -21.05 2.91 -6.96
N SER A 266 -19.82 3.33 -7.22
CA SER A 266 -19.32 4.67 -6.94
C SER A 266 -18.51 5.14 -8.17
N ARG A 267 -18.37 6.46 -8.37
CA ARG A 267 -17.66 7.02 -9.52
C ARG A 267 -16.71 8.10 -9.05
N LEU A 268 -15.48 8.05 -9.54
CA LEU A 268 -14.50 9.10 -9.35
C LEU A 268 -13.94 9.53 -10.71
N TYR A 269 -14.06 10.82 -10.98
CA TYR A 269 -13.44 11.47 -12.14
C TYR A 269 -12.55 12.59 -11.67
N HIS A 270 -11.45 12.80 -12.38
CA HIS A 270 -10.53 13.87 -12.10
C HIS A 270 -10.12 14.57 -13.40
N ALA A 271 -10.11 15.89 -13.39
CA ALA A 271 -9.66 16.71 -14.49
C ALA A 271 -8.69 17.73 -13.93
N ALA A 272 -7.40 17.58 -14.21
CA ALA A 272 -6.40 18.57 -13.88
C ALA A 272 -5.69 19.07 -15.14
N THR A 273 -5.18 20.29 -15.07
CA THR A 273 -4.36 20.86 -16.13
C THR A 273 -3.29 21.74 -15.51
N GLU A 274 -2.05 21.36 -15.78
CA GLU A 274 -0.89 22.24 -15.64
C GLU A 274 -0.96 23.28 -16.75
N SER A 275 -0.93 24.55 -16.36
CA SER A 275 -0.88 25.60 -17.35
C SER A 275 -0.25 26.85 -16.77
N GLY A 276 0.41 27.62 -17.64
CA GLY A 276 0.61 29.03 -17.36
C GLY A 276 -0.71 29.73 -17.05
N TRP A 277 -0.62 30.90 -16.43
CA TRP A 277 -1.76 31.68 -15.99
C TRP A 277 -2.79 31.92 -17.11
N LEU A 278 -3.99 31.38 -16.94
CA LEU A 278 -5.17 31.85 -17.64
C LEU A 278 -5.55 33.22 -17.06
N SER A 279 -6.01 34.14 -17.91
CA SER A 279 -6.49 35.45 -17.47
C SER A 279 -7.93 35.65 -17.92
N LYS A 280 -8.77 36.13 -17.00
CA LYS A 280 -10.15 36.53 -17.27
C LYS A 280 -10.42 37.91 -16.73
N ASN A 281 -11.08 38.74 -17.53
CA ASN A 281 -11.48 40.09 -17.17
C ASN A 281 -12.93 40.41 -17.57
N THR A 282 -13.70 39.40 -17.95
CA THR A 282 -15.09 39.55 -18.39
C THR A 282 -16.07 39.18 -17.28
N GLY A 283 -17.10 40.02 -17.11
CA GLY A 283 -18.26 39.77 -16.26
C GLY A 283 -19.27 38.84 -16.93
N THR A 284 -18.81 37.76 -17.56
CA THR A 284 -19.66 36.73 -18.18
C THR A 284 -19.18 35.36 -17.75
N TRP A 285 -20.12 34.49 -17.38
CA TRP A 285 -19.83 33.09 -17.08
C TRP A 285 -19.35 32.35 -18.32
N GLU A 286 -18.25 31.64 -18.18
CA GLU A 286 -17.75 30.70 -19.19
C GLU A 286 -17.10 29.51 -18.50
N SER A 287 -17.01 28.37 -19.19
CA SER A 287 -16.30 27.21 -18.64
C SER A 287 -14.81 27.50 -18.54
N ILE A 288 -14.21 27.10 -17.42
CA ILE A 288 -12.76 27.10 -17.29
C ILE A 288 -12.23 26.05 -18.27
N PRO A 289 -11.26 26.38 -19.14
CA PRO A 289 -10.66 25.44 -20.07
C PRO A 289 -10.25 24.14 -19.37
N ASP A 290 -10.51 23.01 -20.04
CA ASP A 290 -10.13 21.65 -19.63
C ASP A 290 -10.84 21.07 -18.39
N LEU A 291 -11.63 21.88 -17.67
CA LEU A 291 -12.43 21.46 -16.52
C LEU A 291 -13.87 21.11 -16.91
N THR A 292 -14.03 20.24 -17.90
CA THR A 292 -15.31 19.64 -18.30
C THR A 292 -15.16 18.13 -18.43
N ARG A 293 -16.08 17.36 -17.84
CA ARG A 293 -16.08 15.89 -17.88
C ARG A 293 -17.50 15.35 -17.99
N SER A 294 -17.64 14.18 -18.60
CA SER A 294 -18.88 13.41 -18.57
C SER A 294 -18.75 12.24 -17.59
N LEU A 295 -19.78 11.97 -16.82
CA LEU A 295 -19.86 10.82 -15.93
C LEU A 295 -21.18 10.07 -16.11
N VAL A 296 -21.18 8.77 -15.80
CA VAL A 296 -22.39 7.94 -15.89
C VAL A 296 -22.80 7.46 -14.49
N THR A 297 -23.99 7.82 -14.05
CA THR A 297 -24.63 7.33 -12.82
C THR A 297 -25.60 6.20 -13.13
N SER A 298 -25.58 5.12 -12.35
CA SER A 298 -26.49 3.98 -12.50
C SER A 298 -27.84 4.15 -11.80
N ASP A 299 -27.90 5.07 -10.84
CA ASP A 299 -29.04 5.33 -9.96
C ASP A 299 -29.05 6.82 -9.55
N THR A 300 -29.99 7.22 -8.70
CA THR A 300 -30.06 8.60 -8.19
C THR A 300 -29.03 8.84 -7.10
N ARG A 301 -28.20 9.88 -7.24
CA ARG A 301 -27.07 10.17 -6.34
C ARG A 301 -26.87 11.64 -6.07
N ASP A 302 -26.16 11.93 -5.00
CA ASP A 302 -25.55 13.23 -4.82
C ASP A 302 -24.19 13.25 -5.53
N LEU A 303 -23.80 14.40 -6.08
CA LEU A 303 -22.45 14.68 -6.56
C LEU A 303 -21.77 15.64 -5.60
N GLU A 304 -20.54 15.30 -5.22
CA GLU A 304 -19.54 16.23 -4.71
C GLU A 304 -18.63 16.62 -5.88
N ILE A 305 -18.44 17.92 -6.08
CA ILE A 305 -17.63 18.48 -7.15
C ILE A 305 -16.62 19.43 -6.51
N THR A 306 -15.40 18.96 -6.30
CA THR A 306 -14.31 19.76 -5.76
C THR A 306 -13.63 20.53 -6.87
N PHE A 307 -13.54 21.85 -6.73
CA PHE A 307 -12.72 22.71 -7.59
C PHE A 307 -11.52 23.22 -6.79
N SER A 308 -10.31 22.93 -7.26
CA SER A 308 -9.06 23.49 -6.73
C SER A 308 -8.34 24.30 -7.81
N GLY A 309 -7.67 25.38 -7.40
CA GLY A 309 -6.96 26.23 -8.35
C GLY A 309 -5.90 27.11 -7.70
N LEU A 310 -4.82 27.35 -8.43
CA LEU A 310 -3.84 28.39 -8.10
C LEU A 310 -4.37 29.75 -8.59
N THR A 311 -4.66 30.66 -7.67
CA THR A 311 -5.34 31.93 -8.02
C THR A 311 -4.49 33.16 -7.72
N ASP A 312 -4.66 34.21 -8.52
CA ASP A 312 -4.17 35.57 -8.28
C ASP A 312 -5.24 36.58 -8.74
N VAL A 313 -5.79 37.36 -7.81
CA VAL A 313 -6.86 38.34 -8.07
C VAL A 313 -6.35 39.74 -7.73
N GLY A 314 -5.93 40.46 -8.77
CA GLY A 314 -5.36 41.81 -8.59
C GLY A 314 -6.40 42.83 -8.12
N THR A 315 -7.56 42.90 -8.78
CA THR A 315 -8.70 43.74 -8.39
C THR A 315 -10.01 42.99 -8.60
N GLY A 316 -11.08 43.43 -7.94
CA GLY A 316 -12.41 42.85 -8.14
C GLY A 316 -12.65 41.55 -7.36
N GLY A 317 -13.26 40.56 -8.01
CA GLY A 317 -13.50 39.25 -7.42
C GLY A 317 -13.60 38.13 -8.45
N PHE A 318 -13.05 36.96 -8.10
CA PHE A 318 -13.20 35.71 -8.82
C PHE A 318 -14.36 34.92 -8.24
N PHE A 319 -15.41 34.72 -9.03
CA PHE A 319 -16.50 33.80 -8.69
C PHE A 319 -16.38 32.50 -9.48
N ALA A 320 -16.69 31.38 -8.83
CA ALA A 320 -16.72 30.06 -9.44
C ALA A 320 -18.07 29.38 -9.19
N ARG A 321 -18.48 28.50 -10.10
CA ARG A 321 -19.64 27.61 -9.93
C ARG A 321 -19.47 26.31 -10.69
N ALA A 322 -20.10 25.25 -10.24
CA ALA A 322 -20.27 24.04 -11.03
C ALA A 322 -21.45 24.18 -11.99
N VAL A 323 -21.46 23.43 -13.08
CA VAL A 323 -22.60 23.31 -14.01
C VAL A 323 -22.80 21.84 -14.31
N VAL A 324 -23.97 21.30 -14.00
CA VAL A 324 -24.35 19.91 -14.26
C VAL A 324 -25.49 19.90 -15.28
N ASP A 325 -25.27 19.32 -16.45
CA ASP A 325 -26.24 19.24 -17.55
C ASP A 325 -26.78 20.62 -17.98
N GLY A 326 -25.89 21.61 -18.03
CA GLY A 326 -26.24 23.00 -18.33
C GLY A 326 -26.97 23.72 -17.20
N GLN A 327 -27.25 23.06 -16.08
CA GLN A 327 -27.83 23.67 -14.89
C GLN A 327 -26.71 24.13 -13.95
N PRO A 328 -26.50 25.44 -13.77
CA PRO A 328 -25.50 25.93 -12.84
C PRO A 328 -25.88 25.54 -11.41
N SER A 329 -24.87 25.14 -10.63
CA SER A 329 -24.92 25.36 -9.20
C SER A 329 -24.92 26.86 -8.95
N GLU A 330 -25.28 27.19 -7.74
CA GLU A 330 -25.06 28.51 -7.20
C GLU A 330 -23.54 28.77 -7.11
N ASP A 331 -23.16 30.06 -7.11
CA ASP A 331 -21.77 30.48 -7.17
C ASP A 331 -21.15 30.65 -5.77
N VAL A 332 -19.84 30.89 -5.76
CA VAL A 332 -19.06 31.28 -4.58
C VAL A 332 -18.06 32.35 -4.99
N LEU A 333 -17.82 33.37 -4.15
CA LEU A 333 -16.62 34.20 -4.31
C LEU A 333 -15.40 33.37 -3.90
N PHE A 334 -14.75 32.80 -4.91
CA PHE A 334 -13.59 31.96 -4.73
C PHE A 334 -12.39 32.75 -4.21
N ALA A 335 -12.14 33.95 -4.74
CA ALA A 335 -11.12 34.86 -4.24
C ALA A 335 -11.50 36.34 -4.47
N GLY A 336 -11.46 37.15 -3.41
CA GLY A 336 -11.58 38.62 -3.49
C GLY A 336 -10.26 39.32 -3.77
N ALA A 337 -10.34 40.63 -4.08
CA ALA A 337 -9.16 41.49 -4.21
C ALA A 337 -8.34 41.50 -2.91
N GLY A 338 -7.01 41.39 -3.03
CA GLY A 338 -6.10 41.42 -1.88
C GLY A 338 -5.96 40.09 -1.14
N VAL A 339 -6.68 39.04 -1.55
CA VAL A 339 -6.37 37.67 -1.12
C VAL A 339 -4.99 37.28 -1.68
N PRO A 340 -4.03 36.85 -0.84
CA PRO A 340 -2.73 36.41 -1.31
C PRO A 340 -2.90 35.27 -2.31
N ALA A 341 -2.13 35.35 -3.39
CA ALA A 341 -2.09 34.31 -4.38
C ALA A 341 -1.75 32.96 -3.72
N GLY A 342 -2.21 31.86 -4.33
CA GLY A 342 -1.94 30.51 -3.82
C GLY A 342 -3.06 29.53 -4.14
N ALA A 343 -2.92 28.31 -3.61
CA ALA A 343 -3.91 27.26 -3.74
C ALA A 343 -5.18 27.63 -2.95
N LEU A 344 -6.33 27.49 -3.60
CA LEU A 344 -7.65 27.54 -2.97
C LEU A 344 -8.47 26.36 -3.45
N SER A 345 -9.43 25.93 -2.65
CA SER A 345 -10.35 24.85 -3.01
C SER A 345 -11.73 25.09 -2.41
N TYR A 346 -12.76 24.60 -3.10
CA TYR A 346 -14.15 24.67 -2.69
C TYR A 346 -14.95 23.51 -3.29
N ASP A 347 -15.90 22.98 -2.51
CA ASP A 347 -16.76 21.88 -2.94
C ASP A 347 -18.15 22.40 -3.31
N PHE A 348 -18.64 22.01 -4.48
CA PHE A 348 -20.02 22.18 -4.91
C PHE A 348 -20.78 20.88 -4.75
N VAL A 349 -22.09 20.98 -4.48
CA VAL A 349 -22.94 19.81 -4.27
C VAL A 349 -24.11 19.85 -5.23
N ARG A 350 -24.34 18.74 -5.95
CA ARG A 350 -25.58 18.54 -6.74
C ARG A 350 -26.35 17.36 -6.17
N LYS A 351 -27.51 17.64 -5.57
CA LYS A 351 -28.33 16.60 -4.95
C LYS A 351 -29.22 15.86 -5.95
N ALA A 352 -29.51 14.61 -5.64
CA ALA A 352 -30.52 13.78 -6.30
C ALA A 352 -30.44 13.81 -7.84
N LEU A 353 -29.21 13.75 -8.37
CA LEU A 353 -28.96 13.59 -9.79
C LEU A 353 -29.42 12.19 -10.21
N GLY A 354 -30.34 12.12 -11.17
CA GLY A 354 -30.89 10.84 -11.65
C GLY A 354 -29.84 9.93 -12.29
N ALA A 355 -30.24 8.72 -12.68
CA ALA A 355 -29.39 7.84 -13.48
C ALA A 355 -29.24 8.40 -14.91
N GLY A 356 -28.04 8.32 -15.48
CA GLY A 356 -27.79 8.78 -16.84
C GLY A 356 -26.35 9.18 -17.11
N THR A 357 -26.10 9.72 -18.30
CA THR A 357 -24.84 10.42 -18.61
C THR A 357 -25.02 11.88 -18.29
N HIS A 358 -24.11 12.42 -17.48
CA HIS A 358 -24.14 13.80 -17.02
C HIS A 358 -22.87 14.51 -17.47
N THR A 359 -23.00 15.77 -17.89
CA THR A 359 -21.85 16.63 -18.19
C THR A 359 -21.67 17.62 -17.04
N VAL A 360 -20.46 17.63 -16.47
CA VAL A 360 -20.07 18.53 -15.37
C VAL A 360 -18.97 19.44 -15.86
N ALA A 361 -19.10 20.74 -15.57
CA ALA A 361 -18.08 21.74 -15.84
C ALA A 361 -17.91 22.71 -14.66
N ILE A 362 -16.72 23.28 -14.50
CA ILE A 362 -16.54 24.47 -13.66
C ILE A 362 -16.60 25.71 -14.55
N GLN A 363 -17.36 26.72 -14.12
CA GLN A 363 -17.38 28.04 -14.73
C GLN A 363 -16.78 29.10 -13.81
N TRP A 364 -16.21 30.13 -14.42
CA TRP A 364 -15.68 31.31 -13.73
C TRP A 364 -16.31 32.62 -14.21
N PHE A 365 -16.29 33.63 -13.35
CA PHE A 365 -16.75 35.00 -13.59
C PHE A 365 -15.79 35.99 -12.92
N ALA A 366 -15.39 37.05 -13.64
CA ALA A 366 -14.54 38.11 -13.11
C ALA A 366 -15.38 39.37 -12.84
N ASN A 367 -15.55 39.73 -11.57
CA ASN A 367 -16.31 40.90 -11.15
C ASN A 367 -15.39 42.13 -11.03
N ASN A 368 -15.40 43.04 -12.01
CA ASN A 368 -14.66 44.31 -11.96
C ASN A 368 -13.13 44.18 -11.76
N GLY A 369 -12.48 43.26 -12.46
CA GLY A 369 -11.02 43.14 -12.43
C GLY A 369 -10.47 41.98 -13.25
N VAL A 370 -9.18 41.69 -13.05
CA VAL A 370 -8.48 40.58 -13.72
C VAL A 370 -8.29 39.44 -12.72
N VAL A 371 -8.86 38.30 -13.06
CA VAL A 371 -8.65 37.02 -12.38
C VAL A 371 -7.58 36.26 -13.15
N LYS A 372 -6.56 35.77 -12.45
CA LYS A 372 -5.64 34.78 -12.99
C LYS A 372 -5.83 33.43 -12.31
N LEU A 373 -5.78 32.37 -13.11
CA LEU A 373 -5.90 30.98 -12.68
C LEU A 373 -4.82 30.14 -13.35
N ALA A 374 -4.02 29.44 -12.55
CA ALA A 374 -3.09 28.40 -12.98
C ALA A 374 -3.46 27.10 -12.24
N ASP A 375 -2.70 26.03 -12.47
CA ASP A 375 -2.76 24.71 -11.82
C ASP A 375 -4.14 24.41 -11.23
N ARG A 376 -5.02 23.91 -12.10
CA ARG A 376 -6.45 23.81 -11.82
C ARG A 376 -6.89 22.37 -11.87
N ALA A 377 -7.77 22.00 -10.95
CA ALA A 377 -8.31 20.67 -10.83
C ALA A 377 -9.82 20.70 -10.57
N MET A 378 -10.54 19.76 -11.17
CA MET A 378 -11.91 19.41 -10.85
C MET A 378 -11.97 17.92 -10.53
N THR A 379 -12.46 17.57 -9.35
CA THR A 379 -12.73 16.19 -8.96
C THR A 379 -14.24 16.03 -8.81
N ILE A 380 -14.78 14.95 -9.36
CA ILE A 380 -16.21 14.63 -9.22
C ILE A 380 -16.31 13.28 -8.56
N PHE A 381 -16.96 13.26 -7.40
CA PHE A 381 -17.26 12.05 -6.66
C PHE A 381 -18.78 11.82 -6.63
N ALA A 382 -19.20 10.63 -7.06
CA ALA A 382 -20.60 10.24 -7.13
C ALA A 382 -20.81 8.87 -6.49
N THR A 383 -21.38 8.85 -5.29
CA THR A 383 -21.67 7.62 -4.56
C THR A 383 -23.12 7.63 -4.06
N PRO A 384 -23.78 6.47 -3.90
CA PRO A 384 -25.10 6.39 -3.29
C PRO A 384 -25.07 7.00 -1.88
N ALA A 385 -26.20 7.60 -1.48
CA ALA A 385 -26.33 8.17 -0.14
C ALA A 385 -26.13 7.13 0.99
N SER A 386 -26.36 5.86 0.69
CA SER A 386 -26.25 4.75 1.64
C SER A 386 -26.04 3.42 0.90
N ALA A 387 -24.78 3.01 0.71
CA ALA A 387 -24.44 1.63 0.39
C ALA A 387 -23.94 0.90 1.65
N ALA A 388 -24.00 -0.43 1.64
CA ALA A 388 -23.58 -1.24 2.79
C ALA A 388 -22.12 -1.01 3.20
N ASP A 389 -21.26 -0.71 2.22
CA ASP A 389 -19.82 -0.54 2.41
C ASP A 389 -19.36 0.93 2.26
N GLY A 390 -20.28 1.89 2.16
CA GLY A 390 -19.92 3.30 2.05
C GLY A 390 -21.02 4.18 1.48
N GLY A 391 -20.81 5.49 1.47
CA GLY A 391 -21.77 6.45 0.96
C GLY A 391 -21.27 7.87 1.09
N MET A 392 -22.13 8.80 0.69
CA MET A 392 -21.88 10.23 0.86
C MET A 392 -23.17 10.93 1.24
N THR A 393 -23.08 11.83 2.21
CA THR A 393 -24.11 12.83 2.46
C THR A 393 -23.50 14.19 2.27
N ALA A 394 -24.22 15.08 1.60
CA ALA A 394 -23.74 16.41 1.34
C ALA A 394 -24.80 17.46 1.72
N SER A 395 -24.33 18.60 2.22
CA SER A 395 -25.16 19.75 2.53
C SER A 395 -24.52 20.99 1.92
N VAL A 396 -25.37 21.86 1.40
CA VAL A 396 -24.99 23.16 0.86
C VAL A 396 -25.96 24.18 1.42
N TYR A 397 -25.42 25.29 1.88
CA TYR A 397 -26.19 26.46 2.26
C TYR A 397 -25.62 27.68 1.58
N GLN A 398 -26.52 28.46 1.00
CA GLN A 398 -26.21 29.76 0.41
C GLN A 398 -27.20 30.77 0.92
N GLY A 399 -26.66 31.89 1.34
CA GLY A 399 -27.41 32.91 2.05
C GLY A 399 -26.50 34.06 2.46
N GLY A 400 -27.10 35.01 3.18
CA GLY A 400 -26.33 36.13 3.74
C GLY A 400 -25.25 35.65 4.71
N PRO A 401 -24.19 36.45 4.90
CA PRO A 401 -23.12 36.10 5.83
C PRO A 401 -23.63 36.03 7.28
N ASP A 402 -23.33 34.91 7.95
CA ASP A 402 -23.43 34.77 9.39
C ASP A 402 -22.25 35.49 10.04
N ALA A 403 -22.54 36.39 10.98
CA ALA A 403 -21.52 37.06 11.79
C ALA A 403 -21.22 36.22 13.04
N ILE A 404 -19.99 35.74 13.15
CA ILE A 404 -19.46 34.99 14.28
C ILE A 404 -18.55 35.93 15.07
N THR A 405 -19.00 36.35 16.25
CA THR A 405 -18.21 37.19 17.16
C THR A 405 -17.24 36.35 17.98
N ASP A 406 -16.22 37.00 18.55
CA ASP A 406 -15.30 36.38 19.52
C ASP A 406 -16.09 35.64 20.62
N GLY A 407 -15.65 34.42 20.94
CA GLY A 407 -16.36 33.53 21.87
C GLY A 407 -15.95 32.06 21.75
N PRO A 408 -16.73 31.14 22.33
CA PRO A 408 -16.51 29.70 22.19
C PRO A 408 -16.93 29.19 20.81
N PHE A 409 -16.52 27.96 20.46
CA PHE A 409 -17.02 27.26 19.29
C PHE A 409 -18.54 27.26 19.21
N THR A 410 -19.07 27.76 18.09
CA THR A 410 -20.49 27.85 17.79
C THR A 410 -20.80 26.99 16.57
N ALA A 411 -21.91 26.24 16.61
CA ALA A 411 -22.34 25.47 15.45
C ALA A 411 -22.74 26.39 14.30
N LEU A 412 -22.22 26.13 13.11
CA LEU A 412 -22.64 26.85 11.92
C LEU A 412 -24.06 26.44 11.55
N SER A 413 -24.94 27.42 11.34
CA SER A 413 -26.32 27.16 10.97
C SER A 413 -26.41 26.54 9.57
N ASN A 414 -27.41 25.68 9.34
CA ASN A 414 -27.74 25.14 8.01
C ASN A 414 -26.63 24.31 7.31
N ILE A 415 -25.58 23.95 8.03
CA ILE A 415 -24.54 23.02 7.57
C ILE A 415 -24.34 21.94 8.62
N GLY A 416 -24.35 20.69 8.17
CA GLY A 416 -24.44 19.53 9.05
C GLY A 416 -25.35 18.48 8.45
N GLY A 417 -25.36 17.30 9.04
CA GLY A 417 -26.17 16.22 8.51
C GLY A 417 -26.13 14.97 9.36
N THR A 418 -26.86 13.98 8.87
CA THR A 418 -26.81 12.62 9.40
C THR A 418 -26.48 11.66 8.28
N PHE A 419 -25.73 10.62 8.61
CA PHE A 419 -25.47 9.49 7.71
C PHE A 419 -25.54 8.20 8.52
N THR A 420 -25.66 7.07 7.82
CA THR A 420 -25.71 5.76 8.46
C THR A 420 -24.60 4.87 7.93
N THR A 421 -23.80 4.34 8.84
CA THR A 421 -22.79 3.32 8.53
C THR A 421 -23.37 1.93 8.83
N TYR A 422 -23.11 0.98 7.93
CA TYR A 422 -23.56 -0.40 8.12
C TYR A 422 -22.41 -1.34 8.44
N SER A 423 -21.18 -1.02 8.01
CA SER A 423 -19.95 -1.75 8.29
C SER A 423 -19.35 -1.34 9.64
N GLY A 424 -18.64 -2.28 10.28
CA GLY A 424 -17.85 -1.94 11.45
C GLY A 424 -16.60 -1.23 10.96
N GLY A 425 -16.03 -0.36 11.79
CA GLY A 425 -14.81 0.34 11.44
C GLY A 425 -14.89 1.10 10.12
N THR A 426 -15.80 2.08 10.03
CA THR A 426 -15.91 2.94 8.84
C THR A 426 -14.90 4.10 8.94
N ASN A 427 -14.21 4.40 7.84
CA ASN A 427 -13.47 5.65 7.69
C ASN A 427 -14.44 6.73 7.19
N VAL A 428 -14.44 7.88 7.85
CA VAL A 428 -15.30 9.02 7.54
C VAL A 428 -14.40 10.22 7.24
N GLU A 429 -14.59 10.75 6.05
CA GLU A 429 -14.06 12.03 5.60
C GLU A 429 -15.17 13.08 5.71
N ALA A 430 -14.86 14.25 6.26
CA ALA A 430 -15.73 15.41 6.22
C ALA A 430 -14.98 16.61 5.65
N THR A 431 -15.30 16.97 4.41
CA THR A 431 -14.73 18.14 3.76
C THR A 431 -15.68 19.32 3.91
N VAL A 432 -15.19 20.40 4.49
CA VAL A 432 -15.95 21.62 4.74
C VAL A 432 -15.41 22.72 3.84
N GLY A 433 -16.24 23.25 2.95
CA GLY A 433 -15.96 24.43 2.14
C GLY A 433 -16.69 25.66 2.71
N LEU A 434 -16.01 26.79 2.89
CA LEU A 434 -16.59 28.04 3.40
C LEU A 434 -16.13 29.23 2.55
N GLN A 435 -17.03 30.18 2.31
CA GLN A 435 -16.70 31.55 1.93
C GLN A 435 -16.51 32.38 3.20
N LEU A 436 -15.27 32.77 3.49
CA LEU A 436 -14.86 33.34 4.77
C LEU A 436 -14.29 34.75 4.60
N TYR A 437 -14.71 35.68 5.45
CA TYR A 437 -14.03 36.95 5.73
C TYR A 437 -13.66 37.01 7.20
N ALA A 438 -12.38 37.24 7.50
CA ALA A 438 -11.91 37.41 8.87
C ALA A 438 -10.74 38.40 8.90
N THR A 439 -10.70 39.26 9.91
CA THR A 439 -9.57 40.16 10.22
C THR A 439 -8.65 39.60 11.30
N ASP A 440 -8.94 38.41 11.80
CA ASP A 440 -8.10 37.65 12.73
C ASP A 440 -8.19 36.13 12.43
N HIS A 441 -7.67 35.32 13.35
CA HIS A 441 -7.72 33.88 13.37
C HIS A 441 -9.14 33.34 13.54
N THR A 442 -9.46 32.32 12.74
CA THR A 442 -10.77 31.65 12.75
C THR A 442 -10.55 30.15 12.84
N LEU A 443 -10.93 29.55 13.95
CA LEU A 443 -10.82 28.10 14.13
C LEU A 443 -12.07 27.40 13.59
N LEU A 444 -11.87 26.30 12.87
CA LEU A 444 -12.88 25.39 12.39
C LEU A 444 -12.66 24.01 13.02
N ARG A 445 -13.75 23.33 13.38
CA ARG A 445 -13.71 21.90 13.69
C ARG A 445 -14.98 21.21 13.23
N VAL A 446 -14.90 19.91 13.05
CA VAL A 446 -16.05 19.05 12.79
C VAL A 446 -16.25 18.11 13.97
N LEU A 447 -17.48 18.03 14.46
CA LEU A 447 -17.89 17.06 15.46
C LEU A 447 -18.61 15.90 14.79
N LEU A 448 -18.17 14.68 15.06
CA LEU A 448 -18.88 13.44 14.78
C LEU A 448 -19.44 12.90 16.10
N ASP A 449 -20.77 12.81 16.20
CA ASP A 449 -21.48 12.40 17.42
C ASP A 449 -21.06 13.18 18.68
N GLY A 450 -20.87 14.50 18.49
CA GLY A 450 -20.47 15.42 19.54
C GLY A 450 -18.97 15.38 19.91
N ARG A 451 -18.17 14.56 19.23
CA ARG A 451 -16.71 14.46 19.45
C ARG A 451 -15.95 15.07 18.27
N PRO A 452 -14.88 15.86 18.50
CA PRO A 452 -14.03 16.34 17.43
C PRO A 452 -13.45 15.17 16.60
N MET A 453 -13.36 15.37 15.29
CA MET A 453 -12.62 14.52 14.37
C MET A 453 -11.08 14.69 14.59
N ASP A 454 -10.23 13.99 13.81
CA ASP A 454 -8.77 13.80 14.01
C ASP A 454 -7.91 15.08 14.17
N SER A 455 -8.48 16.27 14.02
CA SER A 455 -7.89 17.52 14.53
C SER A 455 -8.90 18.18 15.46
N SER A 456 -8.47 18.49 16.69
CA SER A 456 -9.33 19.19 17.67
C SER A 456 -9.89 20.51 17.11
N SER A 457 -9.12 21.19 16.26
CA SER A 457 -9.51 22.28 15.36
C SER A 457 -8.38 22.61 14.38
N VAL A 458 -8.73 23.34 13.31
CA VAL A 458 -7.77 23.98 12.39
C VAL A 458 -8.05 25.47 12.31
N ASP A 459 -7.03 26.28 12.20
CA ASP A 459 -7.16 27.70 11.88
C ASP A 459 -7.33 27.88 10.37
N LEU A 460 -8.37 28.56 9.92
CA LEU A 460 -8.64 28.78 8.51
C LEU A 460 -8.00 30.09 8.01
N SER A 461 -7.87 31.12 8.83
CA SER A 461 -7.53 32.47 8.36
C SER A 461 -6.50 33.17 9.21
N ALA A 462 -5.65 34.01 8.60
CA ALA A 462 -4.67 34.84 9.31
C ALA A 462 -5.03 36.34 9.31
N GLY A 463 -6.32 36.67 9.29
CA GLY A 463 -6.75 38.06 9.40
C GLY A 463 -6.54 38.98 8.19
N ILE A 464 -6.69 38.45 6.98
CA ILE A 464 -6.47 39.20 5.73
C ILE A 464 -7.56 40.25 5.46
N GLY A 465 -8.72 40.14 6.12
CA GLY A 465 -9.83 41.10 5.95
C GLY A 465 -10.40 41.09 4.54
N GLN A 466 -10.43 39.94 3.87
CA GLN A 466 -11.00 39.74 2.54
C GLN A 466 -11.78 38.44 2.47
N TYR A 467 -12.84 38.42 1.65
CA TYR A 467 -13.61 37.20 1.40
C TYR A 467 -12.84 36.26 0.46
N ARG A 468 -12.80 34.97 0.80
CA ARG A 468 -12.27 33.90 -0.06
C ARG A 468 -12.90 32.55 0.27
N ALA A 469 -12.88 31.65 -0.70
CA ALA A 469 -13.21 30.26 -0.48
C ALA A 469 -12.05 29.54 0.22
N GLN A 470 -12.36 28.73 1.22
CA GLN A 470 -11.41 27.82 1.86
C GLN A 470 -12.08 26.48 2.08
N SER A 471 -11.30 25.42 1.97
CA SER A 471 -11.75 24.09 2.37
C SER A 471 -10.73 23.42 3.28
N TYR A 472 -11.23 22.51 4.12
CA TYR A 472 -10.39 21.60 4.89
C TYR A 472 -11.08 20.25 5.03
N THR A 473 -10.28 19.18 4.93
CA THR A 473 -10.74 17.82 5.10
C THR A 473 -10.41 17.28 6.50
N PHE A 474 -11.46 16.93 7.24
CA PHE A 474 -11.37 16.26 8.54
C PHE A 474 -11.55 14.75 8.37
N ALA A 475 -10.93 13.99 9.27
CA ALA A 475 -10.95 12.53 9.24
C ALA A 475 -11.45 11.95 10.56
N ALA A 476 -12.22 10.88 10.50
CA ALA A 476 -12.49 10.03 11.66
C ALA A 476 -12.40 8.58 11.22
N LYS A 477 -11.71 7.77 12.02
CA LYS A 477 -11.52 6.35 11.75
C LYS A 477 -12.29 5.48 12.72
N ASN A 478 -12.53 4.26 12.29
CA ASN A 478 -13.19 3.23 13.08
C ASN A 478 -14.59 3.62 13.58
N VAL A 479 -15.33 4.41 12.78
CA VAL A 479 -16.68 4.83 13.13
C VAL A 479 -17.57 3.58 13.21
N PRO A 480 -18.24 3.33 14.36
CA PRO A 480 -19.01 2.11 14.55
C PRO A 480 -20.29 2.12 13.70
N PRO A 481 -20.93 0.97 13.44
CA PRO A 481 -22.20 0.92 12.72
C PRO A 481 -23.28 1.73 13.47
N GLY A 482 -24.03 2.56 12.75
CA GLY A 482 -25.11 3.35 13.33
C GLY A 482 -25.47 4.57 12.51
N THR A 483 -26.45 5.34 13.00
CA THR A 483 -26.72 6.68 12.48
C THR A 483 -25.87 7.67 13.25
N HIS A 484 -25.10 8.47 12.51
CA HIS A 484 -24.18 9.46 13.04
C HIS A 484 -24.65 10.86 12.71
N THR A 485 -24.25 11.80 13.55
CA THR A 485 -24.49 13.23 13.39
C THR A 485 -23.17 13.94 13.13
N VAL A 486 -23.18 14.84 12.13
CA VAL A 486 -22.03 15.70 11.81
C VAL A 486 -22.42 17.15 12.04
N VAL A 487 -21.64 17.85 12.86
CA VAL A 487 -21.84 19.27 13.18
C VAL A 487 -20.56 20.02 12.90
N VAL A 488 -20.64 21.05 12.06
CA VAL A 488 -19.51 21.96 11.82
C VAL A 488 -19.58 23.08 12.86
N GLN A 489 -18.46 23.33 13.54
CA GLN A 489 -18.34 24.42 14.50
C GLN A 489 -17.21 25.36 14.12
N ILE A 490 -17.44 26.64 14.39
CA ILE A 490 -16.48 27.71 14.11
C ILE A 490 -16.27 28.57 15.36
N GLN A 491 -15.09 29.14 15.49
CA GLN A 491 -14.72 30.06 16.56
C GLN A 491 -13.94 31.23 15.97
N ALA A 492 -14.35 32.45 16.25
CA ALA A 492 -13.53 33.63 16.00
C ALA A 492 -12.74 33.98 17.28
N LEU A 493 -11.46 34.32 17.17
CA LEU A 493 -10.60 34.48 18.36
C LEU A 493 -10.46 35.92 18.88
N GLN A 494 -10.55 36.93 18.01
CA GLN A 494 -10.39 38.34 18.43
C GLN A 494 -11.22 39.34 17.62
N SER A 495 -11.78 38.94 16.48
CA SER A 495 -12.58 39.81 15.63
C SER A 495 -13.81 39.08 15.10
N THR A 496 -14.78 39.82 14.57
CA THR A 496 -15.95 39.21 13.94
C THR A 496 -15.55 38.56 12.62
N THR A 497 -15.81 37.27 12.51
CA THR A 497 -15.68 36.51 11.28
C THR A 497 -17.03 36.43 10.58
N TYR A 498 -17.05 36.63 9.26
CA TYR A 498 -18.26 36.48 8.45
C TYR A 498 -18.15 35.23 7.59
N VAL A 499 -19.15 34.35 7.69
CA VAL A 499 -19.23 33.10 6.92
C VAL A 499 -20.50 33.13 6.07
N SER A 500 -20.39 33.07 4.76
CA SER A 500 -21.55 33.01 3.86
C SER A 500 -21.72 31.62 3.27
N ASP A 501 -21.44 31.44 1.98
CA ASP A 501 -21.63 30.17 1.28
C ASP A 501 -20.83 29.07 1.95
N ARG A 502 -21.47 27.91 2.11
CA ARG A 502 -20.88 26.81 2.85
C ARG A 502 -21.35 25.47 2.35
N THR A 503 -20.42 24.53 2.30
CA THR A 503 -20.65 23.14 1.91
C THR A 503 -20.00 22.20 2.91
N LEU A 504 -20.69 21.09 3.15
CA LEU A 504 -20.16 19.95 3.88
C LEU A 504 -20.44 18.73 3.02
N ALA A 505 -19.40 18.04 2.61
CA ALA A 505 -19.46 16.71 2.05
C ALA A 505 -18.90 15.73 3.09
N VAL A 506 -19.69 14.70 3.41
CA VAL A 506 -19.29 13.61 4.31
C VAL A 506 -19.26 12.34 3.49
N THR A 507 -18.06 11.89 3.16
CA THR A 507 -17.83 10.64 2.45
C THR A 507 -17.38 9.60 3.46
N PHE A 508 -17.93 8.39 3.36
CA PHE A 508 -17.59 7.32 4.28
C PHE A 508 -17.47 5.99 3.55
N THR A 509 -16.48 5.19 3.93
CA THR A 509 -16.27 3.86 3.37
C THR A 509 -15.90 2.88 4.45
N LYS A 510 -16.21 1.60 4.24
CA LYS A 510 -15.64 0.54 5.06
C LYS A 510 -14.11 0.65 5.00
N ARG A 511 -13.48 0.70 6.18
CA ARG A 511 -12.04 0.91 6.27
C ARG A 511 -11.28 -0.12 5.43
N PRO A 512 -10.52 0.34 4.41
CA PRO A 512 -9.71 -0.57 3.62
C PRO A 512 -8.52 -1.03 4.45
N GLY A 513 -7.98 -2.20 4.14
CA GLY A 513 -6.75 -2.66 4.79
C GLY A 513 -5.57 -1.71 4.57
N SER A 514 -5.57 -1.01 3.44
CA SER A 514 -4.52 -0.05 3.10
C SER A 514 -4.39 1.09 4.11
N ASP A 515 -5.43 1.37 4.90
CA ASP A 515 -5.36 2.34 6.00
C ASP A 515 -4.42 1.91 7.14
N PHE A 516 -4.02 0.64 7.21
CA PHE A 516 -2.98 0.18 8.15
C PHE A 516 -1.56 0.36 7.61
N ALA A 517 -1.39 0.61 6.30
CA ALA A 517 -0.12 0.88 5.63
C ALA A 517 0.26 2.38 5.69
N GLN A 518 0.11 2.98 6.87
CA GLN A 518 0.44 4.38 7.14
C GLN A 518 1.80 4.50 7.82
N PRO A 519 2.49 5.64 7.68
CA PRO A 519 3.77 5.88 8.32
C PRO A 519 3.74 5.62 9.82
N TYR A 520 4.80 5.00 10.33
CA TYR A 520 4.96 4.71 11.75
C TYR A 520 6.45 4.69 12.11
N TYR A 521 6.84 5.49 13.09
CA TYR A 521 8.20 5.54 13.66
C TYR A 521 9.31 5.59 12.59
N GLY A 522 9.24 6.57 11.69
CA GLY A 522 10.20 6.72 10.60
C GLY A 522 9.93 5.80 9.41
N MET A 523 9.19 4.70 9.53
CA MET A 523 8.76 3.95 8.36
C MET A 523 7.69 4.69 7.59
N SER A 524 7.69 4.53 6.28
CA SER A 524 6.66 5.01 5.37
C SER A 524 6.63 4.13 4.13
N PRO A 525 5.50 4.06 3.40
CA PRO A 525 5.45 3.34 2.13
C PRO A 525 6.58 3.72 1.18
N GLN A 526 7.29 2.75 0.59
CA GLN A 526 8.46 2.98 -0.27
C GLN A 526 8.25 2.47 -1.69
N THR A 527 8.83 3.20 -2.66
CA THR A 527 8.87 2.82 -4.07
C THR A 527 10.17 3.28 -4.72
N GLY A 528 10.57 2.65 -5.82
CA GLY A 528 11.75 3.03 -6.60
C GLY A 528 13.01 2.36 -6.07
N SER A 529 14.07 3.14 -5.87
CA SER A 529 15.34 2.65 -5.32
C SER A 529 15.72 3.41 -4.07
N ALA A 530 16.52 2.78 -3.20
CA ALA A 530 17.29 3.48 -2.19
C ALA A 530 18.05 4.67 -2.82
N PRO A 531 18.41 5.73 -2.05
CA PRO A 531 19.30 6.77 -2.58
C PRO A 531 20.68 6.18 -2.96
N PRO A 532 21.62 6.98 -3.48
CA PRO A 532 22.99 6.52 -3.71
C PRO A 532 23.58 5.80 -2.49
N VAL A 533 24.11 4.59 -2.73
CA VAL A 533 24.75 3.77 -1.69
C VAL A 533 26.26 3.86 -1.87
N PHE A 534 27.00 4.13 -0.81
CA PHE A 534 28.46 4.11 -0.79
C PHE A 534 28.94 3.00 0.13
N VAL A 535 29.73 2.06 -0.40
CA VAL A 535 30.33 0.97 0.36
C VAL A 535 31.80 1.31 0.60
N VAL A 536 32.14 1.64 1.84
CA VAL A 536 33.48 2.00 2.30
C VAL A 536 34.15 0.76 2.89
N CYS A 537 35.18 0.25 2.21
CA CYS A 537 35.92 -0.92 2.68
C CYS A 537 37.07 -0.51 3.59
N PHE A 538 36.97 -0.85 4.87
CA PHE A 538 37.90 -0.41 5.91
C PHE A 538 38.48 -1.60 6.68
N ASP A 539 39.80 -1.76 6.58
CA ASP A 539 40.54 -2.83 7.26
C ASP A 539 41.38 -2.27 8.41
N THR A 540 41.12 -2.77 9.61
CA THR A 540 41.87 -2.41 10.82
C THR A 540 43.17 -3.21 10.94
N GLY A 541 43.38 -4.23 10.11
CA GLY A 541 44.54 -5.12 10.16
C GLY A 541 44.47 -6.09 11.34
N ARG A 542 43.27 -6.58 11.67
CA ARG A 542 43.06 -7.45 12.83
C ARG A 542 43.67 -8.83 12.60
N PRO A 543 44.65 -9.28 13.41
CA PRO A 543 45.49 -10.44 13.09
C PRO A 543 44.77 -11.80 13.15
N ASP A 544 43.63 -11.87 13.82
CA ASP A 544 42.80 -13.07 14.00
C ASP A 544 41.55 -13.08 13.10
N GLN A 545 41.50 -12.26 12.04
CA GLN A 545 40.35 -12.22 11.11
C GLN A 545 40.67 -12.81 9.73
N VAL A 546 39.61 -13.12 8.98
CA VAL A 546 39.71 -13.56 7.58
C VAL A 546 40.33 -12.46 6.72
N ALA A 547 40.90 -12.88 5.58
CA ALA A 547 41.21 -11.95 4.52
C ALA A 547 39.94 -11.17 4.11
N PRO A 548 40.08 -9.87 3.75
CA PRO A 548 38.96 -9.10 3.28
C PRO A 548 38.25 -9.76 2.08
N PRO A 549 36.92 -9.70 2.00
CA PRO A 549 36.20 -10.05 0.78
C PRO A 549 36.82 -9.36 -0.44
N SER A 550 36.95 -10.07 -1.56
CA SER A 550 37.38 -9.44 -2.81
C SER A 550 36.30 -8.48 -3.32
N LEU A 551 36.67 -7.51 -4.16
CA LEU A 551 35.71 -6.60 -4.81
C LEU A 551 34.63 -7.37 -5.58
N ASP A 552 35.01 -8.43 -6.28
CA ASP A 552 34.07 -9.28 -7.01
C ASP A 552 33.10 -9.99 -6.05
N SER A 553 33.57 -10.40 -4.87
CA SER A 553 32.70 -10.97 -3.83
C SER A 553 31.72 -9.94 -3.30
N LEU A 554 32.19 -8.71 -3.03
CA LEU A 554 31.34 -7.59 -2.60
C LEU A 554 30.23 -7.32 -3.64
N ARG A 555 30.59 -7.24 -4.92
CA ARG A 555 29.62 -7.08 -6.01
C ARG A 555 28.66 -8.25 -6.12
N ALA A 556 29.14 -9.48 -5.96
CA ALA A 556 28.30 -10.67 -6.04
C ALA A 556 27.17 -10.65 -5.01
N PHE A 557 27.45 -10.35 -3.73
CA PHE A 557 26.38 -10.35 -2.72
C PHE A 557 25.65 -9.02 -2.57
N HIS A 558 26.14 -7.88 -3.05
CA HIS A 558 25.33 -6.65 -3.10
C HIS A 558 24.40 -6.62 -4.31
N GLU A 559 24.93 -6.92 -5.48
CA GLU A 559 24.27 -6.67 -6.78
C GLU A 559 23.77 -7.94 -7.46
N GLY A 560 24.24 -9.12 -7.02
CA GLY A 560 23.92 -10.38 -7.68
C GLY A 560 24.68 -10.59 -8.99
N ALA A 561 25.88 -10.03 -9.13
CA ALA A 561 26.66 -10.06 -10.38
C ALA A 561 26.95 -11.47 -10.92
N ASP A 562 26.90 -12.49 -10.05
CA ASP A 562 27.08 -13.90 -10.40
C ASP A 562 25.78 -14.73 -10.37
N GLY A 563 24.63 -14.08 -10.20
CA GLY A 563 23.30 -14.71 -10.16
C GLY A 563 22.93 -15.36 -8.83
N GLY A 564 23.76 -15.28 -7.79
CA GLY A 564 23.42 -15.80 -6.46
C GLY A 564 22.60 -14.82 -5.61
N ARG A 565 22.26 -15.25 -4.38
CA ARG A 565 21.55 -14.42 -3.38
C ARG A 565 22.32 -13.14 -3.09
N ASN A 566 21.60 -12.03 -2.99
CA ASN A 566 22.20 -10.71 -2.87
C ASN A 566 21.25 -9.69 -2.20
N VAL A 567 21.81 -8.59 -1.69
CA VAL A 567 21.10 -7.52 -0.99
C VAL A 567 20.02 -6.91 -1.88
N LYS A 568 20.34 -6.58 -3.13
CA LYS A 568 19.39 -6.01 -4.09
C LYS A 568 18.19 -6.92 -4.34
N GLY A 569 18.44 -8.21 -4.57
CA GLY A 569 17.44 -9.24 -4.79
C GLY A 569 16.57 -9.46 -3.56
N TRP A 570 17.14 -9.39 -2.34
CA TRP A 570 16.37 -9.49 -1.09
C TRP A 570 15.35 -8.34 -0.97
N PHE A 571 15.74 -7.09 -1.23
CA PHE A 571 14.80 -5.95 -1.21
C PHE A 571 13.74 -6.05 -2.31
N GLN A 572 14.12 -6.51 -3.51
CA GLN A 572 13.19 -6.74 -4.62
C GLN A 572 12.15 -7.81 -4.27
N GLU A 573 12.58 -8.94 -3.70
CA GLU A 573 11.68 -10.02 -3.33
C GLU A 573 10.71 -9.61 -2.21
N ASN A 574 11.19 -8.96 -1.14
CA ASN A 574 10.33 -8.49 -0.06
C ASN A 574 9.28 -7.46 -0.53
N SER A 575 9.61 -6.64 -1.53
CA SER A 575 8.79 -5.51 -1.98
C SER A 575 7.97 -5.77 -3.24
N ALA A 576 7.96 -7.00 -3.77
CA ALA A 576 7.36 -7.30 -5.08
C ALA A 576 7.99 -6.50 -6.25
N GLY A 577 9.27 -6.15 -6.13
CA GLY A 577 9.98 -5.28 -7.06
C GLY A 577 9.60 -3.81 -7.00
N GLN A 578 8.73 -3.39 -6.06
CA GLN A 578 8.36 -1.98 -5.89
C GLN A 578 9.53 -1.15 -5.35
N PHE A 579 10.43 -1.78 -4.61
CA PHE A 579 11.60 -1.14 -4.02
C PHE A 579 12.86 -1.96 -4.28
N THR A 580 13.97 -1.30 -4.56
CA THR A 580 15.26 -1.97 -4.78
C THR A 580 16.41 -1.24 -4.11
N PHE A 581 17.45 -1.98 -3.75
CA PHE A 581 18.70 -1.39 -3.28
C PHE A 581 19.46 -0.82 -4.48
N SER A 582 19.95 0.42 -4.38
CA SER A 582 20.71 1.05 -5.45
C SER A 582 22.05 0.36 -5.66
N THR A 583 22.58 0.46 -6.89
CA THR A 583 23.93 -0.05 -7.19
C THR A 583 24.96 0.72 -6.37
N PRO A 584 25.78 0.04 -5.53
CA PRO A 584 26.73 0.73 -4.69
C PRO A 584 27.91 1.35 -5.43
N THR A 585 28.41 2.47 -4.92
CA THR A 585 29.74 3.01 -5.24
C THR A 585 30.74 2.47 -4.21
N TYR A 586 31.74 1.71 -4.67
CA TYR A 586 32.74 1.11 -3.79
C TYR A 586 33.94 2.04 -3.58
N VAL A 587 34.25 2.35 -2.33
CA VAL A 587 35.32 3.27 -1.94
C VAL A 587 36.38 2.50 -1.16
N GLY A 588 37.60 2.49 -1.70
CA GLY A 588 38.73 1.77 -1.12
C GLY A 588 38.55 0.26 -1.08
N CYS A 589 37.76 -0.34 -1.97
CA CYS A 589 37.49 -1.79 -1.96
C CYS A 589 38.37 -2.61 -2.91
N ALA A 590 39.46 -2.04 -3.44
CA ALA A 590 40.35 -2.77 -4.34
C ALA A 590 41.05 -3.91 -3.60
N ASP A 591 41.21 -5.07 -4.26
CA ASP A 591 41.80 -6.26 -3.66
C ASP A 591 43.20 -5.97 -3.10
N GLY A 592 43.38 -6.22 -1.80
CA GLY A 592 44.63 -5.96 -1.08
C GLY A 592 44.93 -4.48 -0.79
N ASN A 593 43.99 -3.57 -1.05
CA ASN A 593 44.14 -2.13 -0.83
C ASN A 593 42.88 -1.52 -0.20
N TRP A 594 42.43 -2.15 0.90
CA TRP A 594 41.36 -1.60 1.75
C TRP A 594 41.84 -0.35 2.50
N LEU A 595 40.93 0.56 2.85
CA LEU A 595 41.30 1.77 3.60
C LEU A 595 41.86 1.36 4.96
N PRO A 596 43.10 1.76 5.32
CA PRO A 596 43.71 1.36 6.57
C PRO A 596 43.23 2.24 7.73
N ALA A 597 43.17 1.65 8.92
CA ALA A 597 43.02 2.43 10.14
C ALA A 597 44.22 3.38 10.40
N PRO A 598 44.02 4.51 11.09
CA PRO A 598 45.10 5.41 11.47
C PRO A 598 46.20 4.70 12.26
N ALA A 599 47.44 5.20 12.12
CA ALA A 599 48.57 4.68 12.88
C ALA A 599 48.30 4.72 14.39
N GLY A 600 48.47 3.58 15.06
CA GLY A 600 48.18 3.41 16.50
C GLY A 600 46.75 2.99 16.83
N ARG A 601 45.85 2.86 15.84
CA ARG A 601 44.47 2.34 15.99
C ARG A 601 44.22 1.10 15.12
N THR A 602 45.23 0.25 14.98
CA THR A 602 45.19 -0.98 14.18
C THR A 602 44.94 -2.22 15.05
N GLY A 603 44.68 -3.37 14.45
CA GLY A 603 44.52 -4.63 15.16
C GLY A 603 43.20 -4.70 15.92
N THR A 604 43.26 -5.13 17.19
CA THR A 604 42.09 -5.23 18.09
C THR A 604 41.74 -3.92 18.81
N TRP A 605 42.46 -2.83 18.53
CA TRP A 605 42.40 -1.59 19.32
C TRP A 605 40.97 -1.09 19.58
N TYR A 606 40.13 -0.97 18.55
CA TYR A 606 38.75 -0.47 18.71
C TYR A 606 37.87 -1.34 19.63
N TRP A 607 38.12 -2.65 19.66
CA TRP A 607 37.40 -3.60 20.52
C TRP A 607 37.93 -3.56 21.96
N ASP A 608 39.24 -3.45 22.12
CA ASP A 608 39.89 -3.44 23.44
C ASP A 608 39.47 -2.24 24.30
N ILE A 609 39.12 -1.11 23.66
CA ILE A 609 38.64 0.10 24.35
C ILE A 609 37.14 0.34 24.19
N GLY A 610 36.42 -0.49 23.43
CA GLY A 610 34.97 -0.38 23.22
C GLY A 610 34.54 0.89 22.47
N THR A 611 35.27 1.28 21.42
CA THR A 611 35.01 2.52 20.65
C THR A 611 34.73 2.27 19.17
N GLN A 612 33.76 1.43 18.85
CA GLN A 612 33.36 1.14 17.47
C GLN A 612 32.89 2.40 16.73
N ALA A 613 32.20 3.33 17.41
CA ALA A 613 31.84 4.62 16.83
C ALA A 613 33.06 5.43 16.36
N MET A 614 34.21 5.29 17.01
CA MET A 614 35.47 5.92 16.56
C MET A 614 36.04 5.23 15.33
N MET A 615 35.90 3.90 15.22
CA MET A 615 36.29 3.14 14.03
C MET A 615 35.54 3.63 12.79
N VAL A 616 34.22 3.83 12.91
CA VAL A 616 33.40 4.36 11.82
C VAL A 616 33.84 5.78 11.45
N LYS A 617 34.10 6.66 12.43
CA LYS A 617 34.63 8.01 12.14
C LYS A 617 35.95 7.98 11.39
N ASP A 618 36.86 7.08 11.78
CA ASP A 618 38.15 6.92 11.11
C ASP A 618 37.97 6.35 9.70
N ALA A 619 36.97 5.48 9.47
CA ALA A 619 36.61 4.99 8.14
C ALA A 619 36.03 6.10 7.25
N LEU A 620 35.12 6.93 7.77
CA LEU A 620 34.57 8.09 7.05
C LEU A 620 35.67 9.10 6.72
N SER A 621 36.56 9.40 7.68
CA SER A 621 37.70 10.30 7.47
C SER A 621 38.68 9.73 6.44
N ALA A 622 38.86 8.41 6.41
CA ALA A 622 39.64 7.77 5.36
C ALA A 622 38.92 7.90 4.01
N ALA A 623 37.59 7.73 3.94
CA ALA A 623 36.82 7.81 2.70
C ALA A 623 36.68 9.24 2.11
N ASP A 624 36.87 10.26 2.93
CA ASP A 624 36.75 11.69 2.62
C ASP A 624 37.35 12.12 1.27
N PRO A 625 38.58 11.71 0.88
CA PRO A 625 39.15 12.10 -0.42
C PRO A 625 38.40 11.56 -1.66
N TRP A 626 37.45 10.64 -1.46
CA TRP A 626 36.70 9.96 -2.52
C TRP A 626 35.20 10.27 -2.51
N ILE A 627 34.67 10.78 -1.41
CA ILE A 627 33.25 11.10 -1.24
C ILE A 627 33.16 12.55 -0.80
N ASP A 628 32.55 13.39 -1.62
CA ASP A 628 32.18 14.76 -1.25
C ASP A 628 30.91 14.68 -0.38
N PHE A 629 31.10 14.51 0.94
CA PHE A 629 30.00 14.32 1.88
C PHE A 629 29.06 15.53 1.95
N PRO A 630 29.54 16.79 1.95
CA PRO A 630 28.68 17.97 1.89
C PRO A 630 27.79 18.00 0.64
N SER A 631 28.25 17.49 -0.51
CA SER A 631 27.40 17.41 -1.70
C SER A 631 26.23 16.41 -1.57
N LEU A 632 26.34 15.47 -0.62
CA LEU A 632 25.29 14.50 -0.33
C LEU A 632 24.27 15.04 0.67
N ASP A 633 24.67 15.90 1.61
CA ASP A 633 23.77 16.67 2.48
C ASP A 633 23.12 17.80 1.67
N ARG A 634 22.18 17.40 0.82
CA ARG A 634 21.60 18.28 -0.19
C ARG A 634 20.66 19.30 0.44
N ASP A 635 20.13 19.03 1.63
CA ASP A 635 19.30 19.97 2.38
C ASP A 635 20.14 20.92 3.27
N GLY A 636 21.39 20.56 3.57
CA GLY A 636 22.35 21.40 4.28
C GLY A 636 22.07 21.52 5.77
N ASN A 637 21.42 20.52 6.36
CA ASN A 637 21.08 20.49 7.78
C ASN A 637 22.21 19.89 8.67
N HIS A 638 23.37 19.56 8.08
CA HIS A 638 24.50 18.87 8.69
C HIS A 638 24.17 17.45 9.22
N TYR A 639 23.18 16.80 8.60
CA TYR A 639 22.76 15.44 8.86
C TYR A 639 22.38 14.73 7.55
N LEU A 640 23.17 13.73 7.16
CA LEU A 640 22.89 12.96 5.96
C LEU A 640 21.67 12.06 6.18
N SER A 641 20.53 12.45 5.62
CA SER A 641 19.29 11.70 5.75
C SER A 641 19.28 10.45 4.87
N ARG A 642 18.38 9.52 5.19
CA ARG A 642 18.20 8.27 4.43
C ARG A 642 17.67 8.45 3.01
N ASP A 643 17.22 9.65 2.64
CA ASP A 643 16.72 9.97 1.30
C ASP A 643 17.82 10.62 0.44
N GLU A 644 18.96 10.95 1.06
CA GLU A 644 20.10 11.60 0.43
C GLU A 644 21.18 10.59 0.03
N ALA A 645 21.60 9.74 0.96
CA ALA A 645 22.53 8.64 0.70
C ALA A 645 22.48 7.58 1.81
N VAL A 646 22.96 6.38 1.48
CA VAL A 646 23.26 5.32 2.45
C VAL A 646 24.77 5.12 2.47
N ILE A 647 25.38 5.24 3.65
CA ILE A 647 26.80 4.96 3.84
C ILE A 647 26.93 3.62 4.55
N GLU A 648 27.58 2.66 3.89
CA GLU A 648 27.93 1.36 4.44
C GLU A 648 29.43 1.31 4.71
N VAL A 649 29.81 0.92 5.92
CA VAL A 649 31.22 0.68 6.26
C VAL A 649 31.40 -0.82 6.47
N VAL A 650 32.27 -1.42 5.65
CA VAL A 650 32.52 -2.86 5.64
C VAL A 650 33.85 -3.17 6.30
N HIS A 651 33.80 -4.09 7.26
CA HIS A 651 34.97 -4.64 7.95
C HIS A 651 35.13 -6.14 7.69
N PRO A 652 36.35 -6.68 7.57
CA PRO A 652 36.56 -8.11 7.41
C PRO A 652 36.37 -8.86 8.75
N GLN A 653 35.53 -9.90 8.79
CA GLN A 653 35.31 -10.72 10.00
C GLN A 653 34.85 -12.16 9.71
N PHE A 654 35.18 -13.10 10.60
CA PHE A 654 34.71 -14.50 10.50
C PHE A 654 33.19 -14.65 10.66
N THR A 655 32.60 -13.94 11.62
CA THR A 655 31.18 -14.02 11.95
C THR A 655 30.49 -12.78 11.43
N PRO A 656 29.63 -12.91 10.41
CA PRO A 656 28.91 -11.76 9.89
C PRO A 656 28.01 -11.15 10.95
N GLN A 657 28.01 -9.82 11.03
CA GLN A 657 27.15 -9.04 11.92
C GLN A 657 26.99 -7.64 11.31
N GLY A 658 25.91 -6.96 11.67
CA GLY A 658 25.62 -5.60 11.23
C GLY A 658 25.05 -4.80 12.38
N GLU A 659 25.41 -3.52 12.45
CA GLU A 659 24.87 -2.56 13.40
C GLU A 659 24.49 -1.28 12.65
N PHE A 660 23.43 -0.62 13.10
CA PHE A 660 23.09 0.72 12.67
C PHE A 660 23.63 1.74 13.68
N ARG A 661 24.33 2.76 13.20
CA ARG A 661 24.87 3.82 14.06
C ARG A 661 24.78 5.17 13.37
N THR A 662 24.45 6.22 14.12
CA THR A 662 24.67 7.60 13.67
C THR A 662 25.96 8.12 14.29
N VAL A 663 26.91 8.59 13.47
CA VAL A 663 28.17 9.17 13.94
C VAL A 663 28.34 10.58 13.39
N THR A 664 28.78 11.52 14.22
CA THR A 664 29.26 12.83 13.75
C THR A 664 30.74 12.74 13.44
N ALA A 665 31.11 12.91 12.17
CA ALA A 665 32.49 12.89 11.69
C ALA A 665 32.88 14.24 11.09
N ALA A 666 34.16 14.60 11.20
CA ALA A 666 34.72 15.75 10.51
C ALA A 666 35.14 15.31 9.11
N VAL A 667 34.31 15.58 8.11
CA VAL A 667 34.48 15.22 6.70
C VAL A 667 34.41 16.49 5.85
N ASP A 668 35.32 16.64 4.89
CA ASP A 668 35.46 17.81 4.02
C ASP A 668 35.55 19.16 4.77
N GLY A 669 36.05 19.13 6.01
CA GLY A 669 36.18 20.30 6.88
C GLY A 669 34.92 20.66 7.68
N GLU A 670 33.85 19.88 7.60
CA GLU A 670 32.58 20.08 8.31
C GLU A 670 32.25 18.92 9.25
N ASN A 671 31.49 19.18 10.31
CA ASN A 671 30.97 18.12 11.18
C ASN A 671 29.62 17.66 10.65
N LEU A 672 29.60 16.50 9.97
CA LEU A 672 28.38 15.91 9.43
C LEU A 672 27.94 14.73 10.27
N ALA A 673 26.67 14.68 10.65
CA ALA A 673 26.06 13.50 11.26
C ALA A 673 25.65 12.50 10.17
N VAL A 674 26.22 11.30 10.21
CA VAL A 674 26.05 10.28 9.16
C VAL A 674 25.44 9.02 9.78
N PRO A 675 24.23 8.60 9.37
CA PRO A 675 23.72 7.26 9.62
C PRO A 675 24.50 6.25 8.78
N VAL A 676 25.12 5.29 9.45
CA VAL A 676 26.02 4.29 8.86
C VAL A 676 25.47 2.89 9.08
N VAL A 677 25.47 2.11 8.00
CA VAL A 677 25.33 0.65 7.97
C VAL A 677 26.73 0.07 8.28
N ASP A 678 27.02 -0.20 9.56
CA ASP A 678 28.31 -0.74 10.03
C ASP A 678 28.27 -2.26 10.00
N VAL A 679 28.94 -2.88 9.02
CA VAL A 679 28.83 -4.32 8.77
C VAL A 679 30.19 -5.01 8.77
N TYR A 680 30.20 -6.24 9.28
CA TYR A 680 31.37 -7.08 9.40
C TYR A 680 31.10 -8.32 8.56
N LEU A 681 31.89 -8.56 7.51
CA LEU A 681 31.57 -9.53 6.48
C LEU A 681 32.68 -10.57 6.32
N ASN A 682 32.27 -11.80 6.01
CA ASN A 682 33.16 -12.92 5.80
C ASN A 682 33.64 -12.97 4.34
N GLY A 683 34.94 -13.13 4.12
CA GLY A 683 35.52 -13.28 2.77
C GLY A 683 35.23 -14.62 2.08
N ARG A 684 34.58 -15.57 2.76
CA ARG A 684 34.15 -16.85 2.18
C ARG A 684 33.03 -16.64 1.16
N THR A 685 33.13 -17.36 0.03
CA THR A 685 32.21 -17.25 -1.10
C THR A 685 31.20 -18.40 -1.19
N ASP A 686 31.25 -19.38 -0.28
CA ASP A 686 30.24 -20.42 -0.21
C ASP A 686 28.86 -19.84 0.16
N ASP A 687 27.81 -20.50 -0.31
CA ASP A 687 26.43 -20.00 -0.23
C ASP A 687 26.01 -19.69 1.22
N PHE A 688 26.40 -20.53 2.18
CA PHE A 688 26.09 -20.27 3.60
C PHE A 688 26.73 -18.98 4.13
N ALA A 689 28.02 -18.77 3.87
CA ALA A 689 28.70 -17.54 4.26
C ALA A 689 28.11 -16.31 3.55
N ARG A 690 27.82 -16.44 2.24
CA ARG A 690 27.15 -15.41 1.45
C ARG A 690 25.82 -15.01 2.07
N MET A 691 25.00 -15.98 2.46
CA MET A 691 23.70 -15.72 3.06
C MET A 691 23.79 -14.96 4.37
N LEU A 692 24.75 -15.30 5.23
CA LEU A 692 24.99 -14.55 6.46
C LEU A 692 25.47 -13.13 6.18
N ASN A 693 26.31 -12.92 5.15
CA ASN A 693 26.72 -11.58 4.72
C ASN A 693 25.52 -10.78 4.22
N VAL A 694 24.70 -11.34 3.32
CA VAL A 694 23.48 -10.67 2.82
C VAL A 694 22.56 -10.31 3.98
N ALA A 695 22.33 -11.25 4.91
CA ALA A 695 21.47 -11.04 6.07
C ALA A 695 21.97 -9.91 6.98
N ALA A 696 23.28 -9.85 7.25
CA ALA A 696 23.89 -8.80 8.05
C ALA A 696 23.73 -7.42 7.40
N VAL A 697 23.96 -7.34 6.08
CA VAL A 697 23.79 -6.07 5.33
C VAL A 697 22.33 -5.66 5.29
N VAL A 698 21.39 -6.54 4.91
CA VAL A 698 19.98 -6.16 4.82
C VAL A 698 19.37 -5.83 6.19
N HIS A 699 19.82 -6.48 7.27
CA HIS A 699 19.44 -6.13 8.64
C HIS A 699 19.81 -4.67 8.96
N ALA A 700 21.10 -4.34 8.83
CA ALA A 700 21.60 -3.01 9.15
C ALA A 700 21.06 -1.94 8.18
N ALA A 701 20.94 -2.26 6.89
CA ALA A 701 20.37 -1.38 5.88
C ALA A 701 18.87 -1.16 6.08
N ALA A 702 18.09 -2.12 6.59
CA ALA A 702 16.67 -1.95 6.84
C ALA A 702 16.38 -0.85 7.88
N HIS A 703 17.27 -0.63 8.86
CA HIS A 703 17.15 0.52 9.77
C HIS A 703 17.19 1.85 9.02
N VAL A 704 18.19 2.03 8.14
CA VAL A 704 18.38 3.28 7.40
C VAL A 704 17.30 3.44 6.34
N VAL A 705 17.15 2.44 5.49
CA VAL A 705 16.37 2.53 4.25
C VAL A 705 14.87 2.38 4.50
N LEU A 706 14.48 1.51 5.43
CA LEU A 706 13.07 1.23 5.71
C LEU A 706 12.58 1.88 7.00
N GLY A 707 13.47 2.38 7.87
CA GLY A 707 13.10 2.82 9.22
C GLY A 707 12.74 1.66 10.15
N ALA A 708 13.17 0.43 9.83
CA ALA A 708 12.84 -0.75 10.60
C ALA A 708 13.47 -0.72 12.00
N ALA A 709 12.84 -1.37 12.97
CA ALA A 709 13.40 -1.56 14.31
C ALA A 709 13.82 -3.00 14.55
N ASP A 710 14.80 -3.15 15.43
CA ASP A 710 15.20 -4.44 15.97
C ASP A 710 14.04 -5.13 16.70
N LEU A 711 13.97 -6.44 16.56
CA LEU A 711 12.96 -7.29 17.19
C LEU A 711 13.57 -8.28 18.21
N TYR A 712 14.90 -8.42 18.23
CA TYR A 712 15.56 -9.25 19.24
C TYR A 712 15.40 -8.64 20.63
N SER A 713 15.12 -9.48 21.63
CA SER A 713 14.97 -9.05 23.02
C SER A 713 15.12 -10.20 24.02
N ALA A 714 15.08 -9.88 25.31
CA ALA A 714 15.01 -10.89 26.37
C ALA A 714 13.67 -11.64 26.40
N ALA A 715 12.61 -11.10 25.79
CA ALA A 715 11.26 -11.68 25.78
C ALA A 715 11.13 -12.83 24.76
N GLN A 716 11.79 -13.96 25.05
CA GLN A 716 11.88 -15.11 24.13
C GLN A 716 10.51 -15.64 23.65
N ALA A 717 9.43 -15.42 24.39
CA ALA A 717 8.10 -15.93 24.05
C ALA A 717 7.45 -15.26 22.84
N THR A 718 7.84 -14.04 22.49
CA THR A 718 7.25 -13.27 21.38
C THR A 718 8.28 -12.82 20.33
N ARG A 719 9.51 -13.34 20.42
CA ARG A 719 10.58 -13.09 19.46
C ARG A 719 10.21 -13.64 18.08
N ALA A 720 10.60 -12.92 17.03
CA ALA A 720 10.42 -13.35 15.66
C ALA A 720 11.37 -14.51 15.30
N PHE A 721 12.54 -14.60 15.94
CA PHE A 721 13.64 -15.49 15.58
C PHE A 721 13.91 -15.40 14.06
N ARG A 722 14.19 -16.54 13.43
CA ARG A 722 14.40 -16.71 11.99
C ARG A 722 13.19 -16.35 11.08
N TRP A 723 12.11 -15.76 11.61
CA TRP A 723 10.97 -15.29 10.82
C TRP A 723 11.00 -13.79 10.52
N SER A 724 12.01 -13.07 11.04
CA SER A 724 12.34 -11.71 10.63
C SER A 724 13.84 -11.51 10.68
N VAL A 725 14.39 -10.90 9.62
CA VAL A 725 15.79 -10.48 9.63
C VAL A 725 16.09 -9.46 10.73
N MET A 726 15.08 -8.76 11.24
CA MET A 726 15.21 -7.80 12.35
C MET A 726 15.38 -8.47 13.72
N ASP A 727 15.29 -9.80 13.82
CA ASP A 727 15.57 -10.55 15.07
C ASP A 727 16.75 -11.51 14.90
N ASP A 728 16.78 -12.26 13.80
CA ASP A 728 17.83 -13.24 13.53
C ASP A 728 18.26 -13.20 12.05
N ILE A 729 19.56 -12.99 11.83
CA ILE A 729 20.17 -12.95 10.49
C ILE A 729 20.45 -14.35 9.93
N ASN A 730 20.30 -15.42 10.71
CA ASN A 730 20.58 -16.78 10.25
C ASN A 730 19.68 -17.17 9.07
N GLY A 731 20.29 -17.35 7.90
CA GLY A 731 19.59 -17.73 6.66
C GLY A 731 18.96 -16.58 5.90
N SER A 732 19.31 -15.32 6.22
CA SER A 732 18.80 -14.16 5.51
C SER A 732 17.28 -14.14 5.34
N PRO A 733 16.49 -14.43 6.41
CA PRO A 733 15.05 -14.51 6.29
C PRO A 733 14.48 -13.20 5.76
N HIS A 734 13.25 -13.24 5.29
CA HIS A 734 12.53 -12.03 4.94
C HIS A 734 12.29 -11.13 6.16
N ILE A 735 11.91 -9.89 5.90
CA ILE A 735 11.44 -8.98 6.95
C ILE A 735 10.02 -9.36 7.37
N ASP A 736 9.62 -9.10 8.61
CA ASP A 736 8.30 -9.44 9.12
C ASP A 736 7.15 -8.67 8.44
N ALA A 737 5.94 -9.18 8.63
CA ALA A 737 4.73 -8.62 8.04
C ALA A 737 4.45 -7.17 8.44
N PHE A 738 4.85 -6.73 9.64
CA PHE A 738 4.60 -5.35 10.08
C PHE A 738 5.49 -4.37 9.32
N HIS A 739 6.79 -4.63 9.27
CA HIS A 739 7.69 -3.80 8.49
C HIS A 739 7.35 -3.80 6.99
N LYS A 740 6.95 -4.96 6.43
CA LYS A 740 6.40 -5.00 5.05
C LYS A 740 5.17 -4.11 4.90
N LEU A 741 4.21 -4.18 5.83
CA LEU A 741 2.98 -3.40 5.79
C LEU A 741 3.26 -1.91 5.83
N LYS A 742 4.11 -1.45 6.75
CA LYS A 742 4.43 -0.03 6.95
C LYS A 742 5.27 0.57 5.83
N ASN A 743 6.05 -0.26 5.13
CA ASN A 743 6.77 0.11 3.92
C ASN A 743 5.95 -0.10 2.64
N GLY A 744 4.67 -0.49 2.74
CA GLY A 744 3.79 -0.65 1.58
C GLY A 744 4.19 -1.82 0.68
N PHE A 745 4.87 -2.84 1.22
CA PHE A 745 5.34 -4.02 0.48
C PHE A 745 4.30 -5.14 0.40
N VAL A 746 3.26 -5.11 1.24
CA VAL A 746 2.14 -6.06 1.22
C VAL A 746 0.80 -5.37 1.08
N THR A 747 -0.16 -6.08 0.51
CA THR A 747 -1.55 -5.68 0.35
C THR A 747 -2.37 -6.32 1.47
N PRO A 748 -2.84 -5.54 2.45
CA PRO A 748 -3.61 -6.06 3.57
C PRO A 748 -5.08 -6.32 3.20
N GLY A 749 -5.56 -7.54 3.43
CA GLY A 749 -6.96 -7.86 3.66
C GLY A 749 -7.35 -7.58 5.12
N VAL A 750 -8.65 -7.46 5.41
CA VAL A 750 -9.13 -7.07 6.75
C VAL A 750 -10.27 -7.96 7.23
N VAL A 751 -10.16 -8.36 8.49
CA VAL A 751 -11.16 -9.09 9.27
C VAL A 751 -11.49 -8.29 10.55
N GLU A 752 -12.75 -7.91 10.70
CA GLU A 752 -13.25 -7.21 11.91
C GLU A 752 -13.78 -8.23 12.93
N THR A 753 -13.26 -8.22 14.15
CA THR A 753 -13.62 -9.20 15.19
C THR A 753 -15.09 -9.18 15.56
N ASN A 754 -15.69 -8.00 15.69
CA ASN A 754 -17.07 -7.79 16.16
C ASN A 754 -18.16 -8.25 15.18
N LYS A 755 -17.81 -8.54 13.92
CA LYS A 755 -18.73 -9.00 12.88
C LYS A 755 -18.36 -10.35 12.30
N TRP A 756 -17.25 -10.92 12.75
CA TRP A 756 -16.75 -12.13 12.16
C TRP A 756 -17.62 -13.31 12.56
N THR A 757 -18.19 -13.97 11.56
CA THR A 757 -18.69 -15.34 11.70
C THR A 757 -17.58 -16.30 11.34
N THR A 758 -17.47 -17.42 12.06
CA THR A 758 -16.49 -18.47 11.77
C THR A 758 -16.42 -18.76 10.27
N SER A 759 -15.26 -18.53 9.67
CA SER A 759 -15.04 -18.78 8.25
C SER A 759 -13.59 -19.16 7.99
N THR A 760 -13.36 -19.81 6.85
CA THR A 760 -12.03 -20.19 6.37
C THR A 760 -11.61 -19.24 5.26
N ILE A 761 -10.44 -18.64 5.42
CA ILE A 761 -9.79 -17.81 4.40
C ILE A 761 -8.62 -18.58 3.79
N THR A 762 -8.28 -18.24 2.55
CA THR A 762 -7.04 -18.69 1.91
C THR A 762 -5.98 -17.62 2.07
N LEU A 763 -4.87 -17.94 2.74
CA LEU A 763 -3.67 -17.13 2.80
C LEU A 763 -2.67 -17.66 1.77
N LYS A 764 -2.38 -16.88 0.74
CA LYS A 764 -1.29 -17.19 -0.18
C LYS A 764 0.05 -16.86 0.46
N ALA A 765 1.11 -17.54 0.03
CA ALA A 765 2.47 -17.25 0.45
C ALA A 765 2.79 -15.78 0.18
N VAL A 766 3.27 -15.06 1.19
CA VAL A 766 3.53 -13.63 1.10
C VAL A 766 4.62 -13.31 0.09
N GLU A 767 5.53 -14.27 -0.15
CA GLU A 767 6.64 -14.16 -1.09
C GLU A 767 6.20 -14.09 -2.55
N THR A 768 5.01 -14.63 -2.88
CA THR A 768 4.47 -14.65 -4.25
C THR A 768 3.24 -13.78 -4.41
N SER A 769 2.39 -13.70 -3.38
CA SER A 769 1.16 -12.92 -3.42
C SER A 769 1.33 -11.49 -2.94
N HIS A 770 2.30 -11.24 -2.05
CA HIS A 770 2.45 -9.99 -1.31
C HIS A 770 1.16 -9.58 -0.61
N GLU A 771 0.40 -10.55 -0.09
CA GLU A 771 -0.84 -10.34 0.64
C GLU A 771 -0.69 -10.75 2.11
N VAL A 772 -1.33 -10.02 3.00
CA VAL A 772 -1.47 -10.37 4.43
C VAL A 772 -2.91 -10.17 4.86
N THR A 773 -3.33 -10.78 5.98
CA THR A 773 -4.66 -10.52 6.56
C THR A 773 -4.53 -9.87 7.92
N ILE A 774 -5.15 -8.71 8.10
CA ILE A 774 -5.25 -8.00 9.37
C ILE A 774 -6.51 -8.43 10.09
N ILE A 775 -6.39 -8.79 11.37
CA ILE A 775 -7.51 -9.02 12.27
C ILE A 775 -7.51 -7.89 13.30
N TYR A 776 -8.57 -7.10 13.39
CA TYR A 776 -8.64 -5.99 14.33
C TYR A 776 -10.04 -5.82 14.92
N ASP A 777 -10.13 -5.07 16.02
CA ASP A 777 -11.37 -4.68 16.65
C ASP A 777 -11.57 -3.16 16.51
N PRO A 778 -12.57 -2.69 15.73
CA PRO A 778 -12.85 -1.27 15.61
C PRO A 778 -13.04 -0.54 16.95
N ALA A 779 -13.54 -1.23 17.99
CA ALA A 779 -13.74 -0.63 19.31
C ALA A 779 -12.42 -0.37 20.07
N ARG A 780 -11.33 -1.06 19.69
CA ARG A 780 -9.98 -0.83 20.22
C ARG A 780 -9.16 0.15 19.37
N GLY A 781 -9.72 0.65 18.26
CA GLY A 781 -9.06 1.59 17.37
C GLY A 781 -8.15 0.91 16.35
N ASN A 782 -7.15 1.65 15.86
CA ASN A 782 -6.26 1.22 14.78
C ASN A 782 -4.82 0.92 15.22
N LYS A 783 -4.50 1.08 16.50
CA LYS A 783 -3.14 0.94 17.04
C LYS A 783 -2.88 -0.41 17.70
N GLU A 784 -3.85 -1.31 17.70
CA GLU A 784 -3.69 -2.68 18.20
C GLU A 784 -4.45 -3.66 17.28
N TYR A 785 -3.74 -4.64 16.72
CA TYR A 785 -4.31 -5.61 15.79
C TYR A 785 -3.42 -6.84 15.64
N PHE A 786 -3.86 -7.83 14.86
CA PHE A 786 -3.06 -8.98 14.49
C PHE A 786 -2.82 -9.02 12.98
N ILE A 787 -1.69 -9.58 12.55
CA ILE A 787 -1.41 -9.87 11.15
C ILE A 787 -1.23 -11.37 10.98
N LEU A 788 -1.94 -11.96 10.02
CA LEU A 788 -1.72 -13.31 9.53
C LEU A 788 -0.90 -13.25 8.25
N GLU A 789 0.21 -13.99 8.22
CA GLU A 789 1.13 -14.09 7.09
C GLU A 789 1.41 -15.57 6.82
N ASN A 790 1.27 -16.03 5.58
CA ASN A 790 1.70 -17.38 5.19
C ASN A 790 3.11 -17.28 4.61
N ARG A 791 4.06 -18.00 5.21
CA ARG A 791 5.47 -18.08 4.80
C ARG A 791 5.73 -19.42 4.14
N TRP A 792 6.27 -19.40 2.94
CA TRP A 792 6.60 -20.62 2.21
C TRP A 792 7.93 -20.47 1.49
N SER A 793 8.80 -21.47 1.57
CA SER A 793 10.15 -21.45 1.01
C SER A 793 10.25 -21.71 -0.50
N GLY A 794 9.13 -22.04 -1.16
CA GLY A 794 9.10 -22.54 -2.55
C GLY A 794 9.15 -24.08 -2.66
N SER A 795 9.02 -24.60 -3.89
CA SER A 795 8.98 -26.05 -4.22
C SER A 795 10.23 -26.59 -4.96
N GLY A 796 11.35 -25.87 -4.97
CA GLY A 796 12.58 -26.32 -5.66
C GLY A 796 13.85 -25.57 -5.26
N ALA A 797 14.99 -25.95 -5.83
CA ALA A 797 16.33 -25.49 -5.44
C ALA A 797 16.64 -24.00 -5.71
N ALA A 798 15.80 -23.28 -6.46
CA ALA A 798 15.85 -21.82 -6.56
C ALA A 798 14.99 -21.21 -5.44
N GLU A 799 15.34 -21.55 -4.19
CA GLU A 799 14.58 -21.20 -3.00
C GLU A 799 14.64 -19.68 -2.76
N ASN A 800 13.54 -19.12 -2.30
CA ASN A 800 13.41 -17.72 -1.91
C ASN A 800 14.23 -17.44 -0.64
N TYR A 801 14.22 -16.22 -0.09
CA TYR A 801 15.02 -15.89 1.10
C TYR A 801 14.55 -16.56 2.40
N ASP A 802 13.43 -17.28 2.39
CA ASP A 802 12.88 -18.02 3.54
C ASP A 802 13.20 -19.52 3.55
N TRP A 803 14.22 -19.98 2.83
CA TRP A 803 14.47 -21.42 2.68
C TRP A 803 14.74 -22.21 3.97
N LEU A 804 15.43 -21.62 4.97
CA LEU A 804 15.63 -22.25 6.29
C LEU A 804 14.31 -22.45 7.07
N ASN A 805 13.23 -21.84 6.59
CA ASN A 805 11.90 -21.92 7.17
C ASN A 805 11.02 -23.04 6.57
N ALA A 806 11.57 -23.88 5.70
CA ALA A 806 10.90 -25.09 5.21
C ALA A 806 10.32 -25.97 6.36
N PRO A 807 9.12 -26.56 6.19
CA PRO A 807 8.28 -26.58 4.98
C PRO A 807 7.37 -25.35 4.78
N GLY A 808 7.46 -24.32 5.64
CA GLY A 808 6.55 -23.18 5.68
C GLY A 808 5.77 -23.08 7.00
N ALA A 809 5.08 -21.95 7.22
CA ALA A 809 4.21 -21.73 8.38
C ALA A 809 3.22 -20.59 8.14
N VAL A 810 2.07 -20.65 8.79
CA VAL A 810 1.25 -19.44 9.01
C VAL A 810 1.71 -18.78 10.31
N LEU A 811 2.15 -17.54 10.22
CA LEU A 811 2.60 -16.71 11.33
C LEU A 811 1.43 -15.85 11.84
N VAL A 812 1.35 -15.70 13.16
CA VAL A 812 0.41 -14.80 13.82
C VAL A 812 1.23 -13.73 14.55
N TRP A 813 1.17 -12.51 14.03
CA TRP A 813 1.80 -11.33 14.62
C TRP A 813 0.76 -10.57 15.46
N HIS A 814 1.12 -10.13 16.66
CA HIS A 814 0.35 -9.16 17.45
C HIS A 814 1.08 -7.82 17.40
N ILE A 815 0.38 -6.80 16.93
CA ILE A 815 0.90 -5.47 16.68
C ILE A 815 0.29 -4.49 17.67
N VAL A 816 1.15 -3.71 18.31
CA VAL A 816 0.78 -2.61 19.21
C VAL A 816 1.58 -1.38 18.77
N GLU A 817 0.94 -0.40 18.14
CA GLU A 817 1.55 0.87 17.69
C GLU A 817 1.43 1.98 18.75
N ASP A 818 0.54 1.82 19.73
CA ASP A 818 0.40 2.79 20.81
C ASP A 818 1.54 2.62 21.82
N LEU A 819 2.46 3.59 21.87
CA LEU A 819 3.63 3.56 22.76
C LEU A 819 3.24 3.49 24.24
N ALA A 820 2.14 4.14 24.64
CA ALA A 820 1.68 4.08 26.03
C ALA A 820 1.16 2.67 26.36
N LEU A 821 0.45 2.04 25.43
CA LEU A 821 -0.01 0.66 25.58
C LEU A 821 1.15 -0.35 25.57
N GLN A 822 2.17 -0.12 24.73
CA GLN A 822 3.40 -0.92 24.71
C GLN A 822 4.13 -0.92 26.06
N ASP A 823 4.28 0.26 26.67
CA ASP A 823 4.96 0.42 27.96
C ASP A 823 4.09 -0.08 29.12
N GLN A 824 2.76 0.08 29.05
CA GLN A 824 1.83 -0.44 30.05
C GLN A 824 1.76 -1.97 30.05
N PHE A 825 1.80 -2.58 28.86
CA PHE A 825 1.68 -4.03 28.67
C PHE A 825 2.80 -4.56 27.78
N PRO A 826 4.04 -4.62 28.29
CA PRO A 826 5.16 -5.19 27.54
C PRO A 826 4.89 -6.67 27.20
N PRO A 827 5.57 -7.23 26.18
CA PRO A 827 5.43 -8.65 25.88
C PRO A 827 5.82 -9.52 27.09
N PRO A 828 5.26 -10.73 27.24
CA PRO A 828 5.60 -11.62 28.35
C PRO A 828 7.12 -11.89 28.45
N GLY A 829 7.73 -11.63 29.62
CA GLY A 829 9.18 -11.73 29.82
C GLY A 829 9.97 -10.52 29.30
N GLY A 830 9.28 -9.47 28.85
CA GLY A 830 9.84 -8.23 28.32
C GLY A 830 9.83 -7.07 29.31
N GLU A 831 9.65 -7.33 30.61
CA GLU A 831 9.57 -6.29 31.64
C GLU A 831 10.86 -5.46 31.74
N ASN A 832 11.99 -6.01 31.29
CA ASN A 832 13.29 -5.34 31.25
C ASN A 832 13.63 -4.72 29.89
N ILE A 833 12.73 -4.74 28.91
CA ILE A 833 12.96 -4.07 27.63
C ILE A 833 12.93 -2.55 27.87
N PRO A 834 13.99 -1.80 27.51
CA PRO A 834 14.06 -0.36 27.75
C PRO A 834 12.85 0.41 27.23
N SER A 835 12.47 1.50 27.91
CA SER A 835 11.51 2.47 27.34
C SER A 835 12.12 3.05 26.05
N GLY A 836 11.30 3.18 25.00
CA GLY A 836 11.73 3.59 23.66
C GLY A 836 12.15 2.47 22.71
N ALA A 837 12.43 1.25 23.20
CA ALA A 837 12.66 0.08 22.34
C ALA A 837 11.31 -0.48 21.82
N TRP A 838 10.67 0.29 20.95
CA TRP A 838 9.32 0.01 20.46
C TRP A 838 9.26 -1.26 19.62
N GLY A 839 10.33 -1.64 18.91
CA GLY A 839 10.37 -2.80 18.02
C GLY A 839 9.91 -4.10 18.69
N PRO A 840 10.65 -4.64 19.68
CA PRO A 840 10.26 -5.88 20.36
C PRO A 840 9.00 -5.72 21.23
N LYS A 841 8.63 -4.49 21.62
CA LYS A 841 7.39 -4.23 22.39
C LYS A 841 6.15 -4.19 21.52
N GLY A 842 6.26 -3.66 20.32
CA GLY A 842 5.17 -3.38 19.40
C GLY A 842 4.94 -4.49 18.38
N VAL A 843 5.97 -5.24 18.00
CA VAL A 843 5.88 -6.31 17.00
C VAL A 843 6.18 -7.66 17.66
N ARG A 844 5.13 -8.47 17.86
CA ARG A 844 5.20 -9.71 18.66
C ARG A 844 4.81 -10.91 17.80
N LEU A 845 5.71 -11.87 17.61
CA LEU A 845 5.35 -13.15 17.00
C LEU A 845 4.69 -14.04 18.05
N VAL A 846 3.36 -14.12 18.07
CA VAL A 846 2.62 -14.81 19.14
C VAL A 846 2.31 -16.27 18.82
N SER A 847 2.38 -16.68 17.55
CA SER A 847 2.22 -18.08 17.15
C SER A 847 2.83 -18.41 15.79
N VAL A 848 3.26 -19.66 15.65
CA VAL A 848 3.78 -20.25 14.41
C VAL A 848 3.02 -21.55 14.14
N LEU A 849 2.08 -21.52 13.20
CA LEU A 849 1.23 -22.66 12.85
C LEU A 849 1.88 -23.46 11.71
N LYS A 850 2.62 -24.52 12.05
CA LYS A 850 3.34 -25.38 11.08
C LYS A 850 2.56 -26.62 10.60
N MET A 851 1.48 -26.99 11.29
CA MET A 851 0.78 -28.25 11.05
C MET A 851 -0.72 -28.03 11.04
N LYS A 852 -1.41 -28.68 10.09
CA LYS A 852 -2.87 -28.74 10.05
C LYS A 852 -3.46 -29.15 11.41
N GLY A 853 -4.51 -28.46 11.81
CA GLY A 853 -5.22 -28.63 13.08
C GLY A 853 -4.64 -27.82 14.25
N ARG A 854 -3.45 -27.21 14.11
CA ARG A 854 -2.94 -26.28 15.12
C ARG A 854 -3.80 -25.03 15.17
N ALA A 855 -4.13 -24.62 16.39
CA ALA A 855 -4.97 -23.47 16.67
C ALA A 855 -4.31 -22.53 17.69
N PHE A 856 -4.66 -21.25 17.65
CA PHE A 856 -4.19 -20.22 18.57
C PHE A 856 -5.32 -19.24 18.89
N SER A 857 -5.59 -19.02 20.17
CA SER A 857 -6.58 -18.04 20.64
C SER A 857 -5.95 -16.66 20.72
N LEU A 858 -6.56 -15.68 20.06
CA LEU A 858 -6.07 -14.31 20.01
C LEU A 858 -6.36 -13.57 21.32
N LYS A 859 -5.36 -12.83 21.81
CA LYS A 859 -5.44 -12.01 23.04
C LYS A 859 -4.80 -10.65 22.81
N TRP A 860 -5.42 -9.62 23.36
CA TRP A 860 -4.90 -8.26 23.35
C TRP A 860 -3.73 -8.11 24.34
N ALA A 861 -3.05 -6.97 24.28
CA ALA A 861 -1.88 -6.65 25.11
C ALA A 861 -2.21 -6.69 26.60
N ASP A 862 -3.42 -6.26 26.98
CA ASP A 862 -3.96 -6.34 28.34
C ASP A 862 -4.33 -7.78 28.79
N GLY A 863 -4.12 -8.78 27.93
CA GLY A 863 -4.40 -10.20 28.18
C GLY A 863 -5.87 -10.60 27.99
N SER A 864 -6.77 -9.64 27.73
CA SER A 864 -8.18 -9.94 27.45
C SER A 864 -8.33 -10.67 26.11
N SER A 865 -9.38 -11.48 26.02
CA SER A 865 -9.66 -12.27 24.81
C SER A 865 -10.09 -11.36 23.66
N ALA A 866 -9.58 -11.64 22.45
CA ALA A 866 -10.11 -11.05 21.23
C ALA A 866 -11.37 -11.77 20.71
N GLY A 867 -11.84 -12.80 21.43
CA GLY A 867 -13.03 -13.57 21.07
C GLY A 867 -12.85 -14.44 19.83
N LEU A 868 -11.61 -14.59 19.34
CA LEU A 868 -11.29 -15.31 18.10
C LEU A 868 -10.19 -16.36 18.31
N MET A 869 -10.26 -17.41 17.51
CA MET A 869 -9.27 -18.48 17.40
C MET A 869 -8.88 -18.69 15.93
N VAL A 870 -7.58 -18.70 15.66
CA VAL A 870 -7.01 -18.96 14.33
C VAL A 870 -6.58 -20.42 14.26
N THR A 871 -7.10 -21.18 13.31
CA THR A 871 -6.82 -22.62 13.12
C THR A 871 -6.33 -22.89 11.71
N LEU A 872 -5.16 -23.50 11.58
CA LEU A 872 -4.62 -23.92 10.29
C LEU A 872 -5.35 -25.19 9.79
N LYS A 873 -6.00 -25.13 8.62
CA LYS A 873 -6.83 -26.21 8.05
C LYS A 873 -6.16 -26.98 6.91
N SER A 874 -5.09 -26.45 6.33
CA SER A 874 -4.22 -27.14 5.35
C SER A 874 -2.75 -27.03 5.75
N ASP A 875 -1.86 -27.74 5.06
CA ASP A 875 -0.43 -27.51 5.24
C ASP A 875 -0.04 -26.12 4.71
N PRO A 876 0.94 -25.44 5.32
CA PRO A 876 1.35 -24.09 4.95
C PRO A 876 2.31 -24.16 3.74
N GLN A 877 1.73 -24.36 2.55
CA GLN A 877 2.44 -24.35 1.26
C GLN A 877 2.26 -22.98 0.58
N GLU A 878 2.29 -22.93 -0.76
CA GLU A 878 1.99 -21.72 -1.54
C GLU A 878 0.62 -21.09 -1.19
N ALA A 879 -0.34 -21.90 -0.73
CA ALA A 879 -1.58 -21.43 -0.13
C ALA A 879 -1.92 -22.24 1.12
N ALA A 880 -2.38 -21.55 2.16
CA ALA A 880 -2.82 -22.11 3.42
C ALA A 880 -4.30 -21.76 3.68
N GLN A 881 -5.11 -22.77 4.02
CA GLN A 881 -6.47 -22.57 4.50
C GLN A 881 -6.42 -22.29 6.00
N VAL A 882 -6.97 -21.14 6.43
CA VAL A 882 -6.98 -20.71 7.83
C VAL A 882 -8.40 -20.40 8.25
N GLU A 883 -8.90 -21.14 9.23
CA GLU A 883 -10.18 -20.84 9.87
C GLU A 883 -9.96 -19.82 10.97
N ILE A 884 -10.73 -18.74 10.93
CA ILE A 884 -10.85 -17.78 12.03
C ILE A 884 -12.22 -18.06 12.65
N ALA A 885 -12.27 -18.57 13.88
CA ALA A 885 -13.48 -18.97 14.56
C ALA A 885 -13.76 -18.09 15.78
N THR A 886 -15.03 -17.79 16.05
CA THR A 886 -15.44 -17.13 17.30
C THR A 886 -15.36 -18.12 18.48
N LEU A 887 -14.81 -17.67 19.62
CA LEU A 887 -14.66 -18.48 20.85
C LEU A 887 -15.90 -18.48 21.75
#